data_AF-A0A2E5D2M5-F1
#
_entry.id   AF-A0A2E5D2M5-F1
#
_cell.length_a   1.000
_cell.length_b   1.000
_cell.length_c   1.000
_cell.angle_alpha   90.00
_cell.angle_beta   90.00
_cell.angle_gamma   90.00
#
_symmetry.space_group_name_H-M   'P 1'
#
loop_
_entity.id
_entity.type
_entity.pdbx_description
1 polymer ?
#
loop_
_entity_poly.entity_id
_entity_poly.type
_entity_poly.pdbx_seq_one_letter_code
_entity_poly.pdbx_strand_id
1 'polypeptide(L)'
;MKGASTFASPSSLTVSPTVSTRPSPNKPGTLSSTPDASPEPTNLIPISLGTRTTGFSDSTGATASRFPNGNRPSGWAPKPRGTNSLPSCAKSSPPAEERIEKRVMAATFFIQRVQPGNPAFAAASWKDLSCDPVPERPENPLLSALSFTSGPENHYFILPIRNTAPDPKFPENQPFAVRLKPSQQMIAATRSTFVMAMTLVVVLTAGAHAQLIRYQAALRSLADGSATFRSVEALPAVGEAVAARAFAAGAYSRQFRIGTDARTVLSQNGEDGILVAIEQDRDTKNWETEWLLTVDCPAGNAVINDIAIRPDGGLVVGGTFFNVASLERSQQQPLVLNGNGQTSFLALARPTGEWLSAQSIRGMELRSLAIDDEGSIFVTGSGVLARRYDADFQEIWNIPEPADELSAEYIAVGNGRTQPFVYVQGTLGQGADDEDVFVLQLGKESGNQLWNIEISSGDTPTPGQERAGGIGVGPRGVVRAAVSSNGFDLAADDVLLKDTPTTPARHGHLLFLDPDEGRLRNDRLLGASTEQGGVMDTYNLDIDYAGNTYVAIGFTGSYSFKGVVQQGEEDAAVVVVDSLGIPMRFLDSNGNSDATGFDVAAAGRDLQLLVGRVQGTTDELFGARPVAPSVERKAYLAVLNPPEDQLSYLINLPDPDQEVSAVVQSINQLEGEVYRVIDNPDRGLRLISADLTTEQAGELAQAGISLDLDRELVPNGQVGDPTGGAPAGWALQTLNNAIGLGTGTYCYPETCRQTVLYLIDTGIDTSSGYFDGNPNLEISESIVVRATGDPLDPLAGYDPTIYEHGTEMLSMIAGPDYGAALGTPIKVVNYNIYPDGNTTTISALIEAVSRANTHKSLNHAYDPATFCIASSSNSPGSSPAGLESAIDYTLTNVYATVLVSAGNNSNDSAADYTPSDLGVSRKGVICVGATDPANDRVPNTRTDPDLWAPGLNVEAADIDGNLTTMTGTSASTALATGAALIYLSLNPVLTPADAETALDLSAQLVGGKRIVFVPDPLSPGAAQALNHMSYTSWAAWYDLDSDGIAPNGLDVDHDGDGWSDKEEYFFFGSDPISAGIPRTQNLKMVASSQSSASFEFSLSCLLYQNSTLSAPYRLRDGTTLSIQKSNDLQTWVNCTDEVQNLQKTGENGSSVIIRFDSVIDPLVKTRCFYQILVHP
;
A
#
# COMPACT_ATOMS: atom_id res chain seq x y z
N MET A 1 7.27 66.08 16.43
CA MET A 1 7.44 67.49 15.98
C MET A 1 7.55 67.49 14.45
N LYS A 2 7.08 68.54 13.74
CA LYS A 2 7.26 68.81 12.29
C LYS A 2 7.13 67.59 11.32
N GLY A 3 6.08 67.40 10.52
CA GLY A 3 4.79 68.11 10.39
C GLY A 3 4.37 68.37 8.93
N ALA A 4 3.06 68.61 8.72
CA ALA A 4 2.39 69.06 7.48
C ALA A 4 2.29 68.05 6.30
N SER A 5 1.21 67.99 5.50
CA SER A 5 -0.15 68.60 5.62
C SER A 5 -1.11 68.19 4.49
N THR A 6 -2.42 68.07 4.78
CA THR A 6 -3.61 68.32 3.88
C THR A 6 -3.78 67.45 2.61
N PHE A 7 -4.96 67.23 1.98
CA PHE A 7 -6.41 67.52 2.19
C PHE A 7 -7.21 66.65 1.17
N ALA A 8 -8.55 66.46 1.16
CA ALA A 8 -9.68 66.78 2.05
C ALA A 8 -10.91 65.91 1.69
N SER A 9 -11.99 66.00 2.49
CA SER A 9 -13.37 65.50 2.22
C SER A 9 -14.28 66.66 1.71
N PRO A 10 -15.63 66.55 1.57
CA PRO A 10 -16.55 65.39 1.67
C PRO A 10 -17.68 65.40 0.58
N SER A 11 -18.76 64.63 0.84
CA SER A 11 -20.18 64.98 0.64
C SER A 11 -21.00 64.34 -0.51
N SER A 12 -22.30 64.27 -0.25
CA SER A 12 -23.36 63.52 -0.93
C SER A 12 -24.46 64.45 -1.45
N LEU A 13 -25.31 64.00 -2.40
CA LEU A 13 -26.78 64.12 -2.30
C LEU A 13 -27.54 63.41 -3.43
N THR A 14 -28.81 63.09 -3.15
CA THR A 14 -29.82 62.47 -4.03
C THR A 14 -30.59 63.49 -4.88
N VAL A 15 -31.30 63.04 -5.94
CA VAL A 15 -32.75 63.30 -6.20
C VAL A 15 -33.20 62.74 -7.58
N SER A 16 -34.47 62.31 -7.69
CA SER A 16 -35.17 61.77 -8.89
C SER A 16 -35.94 62.92 -9.63
N PRO A 17 -37.13 62.83 -10.29
CA PRO A 17 -37.99 61.68 -10.73
C PRO A 17 -38.71 61.80 -12.13
N THR A 18 -39.34 60.69 -12.60
CA THR A 18 -40.59 60.63 -13.44
C THR A 18 -40.60 61.21 -14.90
N VAL A 19 -41.57 60.98 -15.82
CA VAL A 19 -42.91 60.33 -15.81
C VAL A 19 -43.34 59.77 -17.20
N SER A 20 -44.13 58.66 -17.25
CA SER A 20 -45.18 58.23 -18.25
C SER A 20 -44.88 58.20 -19.79
N THR A 21 -45.59 57.51 -20.71
CA THR A 21 -46.97 56.93 -20.78
C THR A 21 -47.10 55.60 -21.56
N ARG A 22 -48.18 54.83 -21.29
CA ARG A 22 -48.78 53.71 -22.08
C ARG A 22 -49.52 54.22 -23.37
N PRO A 23 -50.17 53.41 -24.29
CA PRO A 23 -50.66 52.02 -24.17
C PRO A 23 -50.57 51.07 -25.42
N SER A 24 -51.17 49.88 -25.30
CA SER A 24 -51.49 48.84 -26.35
C SER A 24 -52.91 49.08 -26.98
N PRO A 25 -53.64 48.15 -27.69
CA PRO A 25 -53.35 46.78 -28.20
C PRO A 25 -53.92 46.36 -29.62
N ASN A 26 -53.75 45.07 -29.99
CA ASN A 26 -54.64 44.20 -30.84
C ASN A 26 -54.63 44.18 -32.40
N LYS A 27 -55.09 43.02 -32.94
CA LYS A 27 -55.18 42.53 -34.36
C LYS A 27 -56.58 42.83 -35.00
N PRO A 28 -57.00 42.36 -36.21
CA PRO A 28 -56.32 41.70 -37.37
C PRO A 28 -56.72 42.23 -38.81
N GLY A 29 -56.11 41.74 -39.93
CA GLY A 29 -56.78 41.75 -41.27
C GLY A 29 -55.95 41.83 -42.60
N THR A 30 -55.69 40.68 -43.25
CA THR A 30 -55.62 40.35 -44.73
C THR A 30 -55.08 41.29 -45.86
N LEU A 31 -54.33 40.67 -46.82
CA LEU A 31 -54.04 41.04 -48.24
C LEU A 31 -53.06 42.22 -48.51
N SER A 32 -52.20 42.28 -49.55
CA SER A 32 -51.69 41.34 -50.59
C SER A 32 -50.36 41.88 -51.18
N SER A 33 -49.40 41.11 -51.73
CA SER A 33 -49.30 40.72 -53.17
C SER A 33 -47.92 40.05 -53.49
N THR A 34 -47.77 39.47 -54.69
CA THR A 34 -46.73 38.52 -55.20
C THR A 34 -45.56 39.20 -55.97
N PRO A 35 -44.48 38.51 -56.46
CA PRO A 35 -44.31 37.08 -56.85
C PRO A 35 -42.94 36.41 -56.52
N ASP A 36 -42.47 35.31 -57.17
CA ASP A 36 -42.92 33.90 -57.41
C ASP A 36 -41.83 33.21 -58.33
N ALA A 37 -41.63 31.89 -58.47
CA ALA A 37 -41.76 30.68 -57.63
C ALA A 37 -41.18 29.43 -58.39
N SER A 38 -41.04 28.27 -57.72
CA SER A 38 -41.11 26.87 -58.30
C SER A 38 -39.90 26.25 -59.08
N PRO A 39 -39.80 24.90 -59.24
CA PRO A 39 -40.50 23.76 -58.59
C PRO A 39 -39.67 22.51 -58.13
N GLU A 40 -40.40 21.58 -57.50
CA GLU A 40 -40.25 20.16 -57.06
C GLU A 40 -39.97 19.08 -58.19
N PRO A 41 -40.07 17.71 -58.01
CA PRO A 41 -40.20 16.80 -56.82
C PRO A 41 -39.50 15.38 -56.85
N THR A 42 -39.71 14.58 -55.78
CA THR A 42 -39.99 13.09 -55.69
C THR A 42 -38.92 11.94 -55.73
N ASN A 43 -38.86 11.20 -54.60
CA ASN A 43 -39.06 9.73 -54.35
C ASN A 43 -38.15 8.56 -54.84
N LEU A 44 -38.00 7.60 -53.90
CA LEU A 44 -37.90 6.11 -53.98
C LEU A 44 -36.54 5.35 -54.10
N ILE A 45 -36.59 4.13 -53.54
CA ILE A 45 -35.60 3.04 -53.35
C ILE A 45 -35.68 2.01 -54.54
N PRO A 46 -34.90 0.88 -54.69
CA PRO A 46 -33.87 0.21 -53.84
C PRO A 46 -32.67 -0.52 -54.58
N ILE A 47 -31.96 -1.43 -53.87
CA ILE A 47 -31.28 -2.70 -54.33
C ILE A 47 -29.80 -2.68 -54.87
N SER A 48 -28.88 -3.13 -53.99
CA SER A 48 -28.01 -4.35 -54.05
C SER A 48 -26.82 -4.59 -55.04
N LEU A 49 -25.71 -5.11 -54.47
CA LEU A 49 -24.63 -6.03 -54.99
C LEU A 49 -23.75 -5.64 -56.19
N GLY A 50 -22.43 -6.00 -56.18
CA GLY A 50 -21.55 -5.82 -57.37
C GLY A 50 -20.01 -6.03 -57.32
N THR A 51 -19.47 -6.96 -56.52
CA THR A 51 -18.06 -7.48 -56.47
C THR A 51 -17.02 -7.24 -57.62
N ARG A 52 -15.75 -6.93 -57.23
CA ARG A 52 -14.44 -7.38 -57.82
C ARG A 52 -14.05 -6.86 -59.26
N THR A 53 -12.79 -6.82 -59.76
CA THR A 53 -11.41 -7.25 -59.35
C THR A 53 -10.29 -6.54 -60.16
N THR A 54 -9.01 -6.60 -59.71
CA THR A 54 -7.70 -6.46 -60.47
C THR A 54 -7.35 -5.13 -61.20
N GLY A 55 -6.09 -4.70 -61.39
CA GLY A 55 -4.75 -5.13 -60.89
C GLY A 55 -3.55 -4.68 -61.78
N PHE A 56 -2.35 -4.39 -61.20
CA PHE A 56 -1.05 -4.03 -61.85
C PHE A 56 -1.00 -2.70 -62.69
N SER A 57 0.12 -1.98 -62.94
CA SER A 57 1.54 -2.00 -62.46
C SER A 57 2.31 -0.67 -62.77
N ASP A 58 3.25 -0.30 -61.89
CA ASP A 58 4.56 0.41 -62.08
C ASP A 58 4.78 1.71 -62.89
N SER A 59 5.26 2.73 -62.15
CA SER A 59 6.38 3.67 -62.50
C SER A 59 6.17 4.74 -63.60
N THR A 60 6.76 5.94 -63.61
CA THR A 60 8.10 6.44 -63.19
C THR A 60 8.11 7.98 -62.99
N GLY A 61 9.16 8.56 -62.37
CA GLY A 61 9.70 9.86 -62.86
C GLY A 61 10.28 10.86 -61.85
N ALA A 62 11.61 10.88 -61.67
CA ALA A 62 12.36 12.06 -61.21
C ALA A 62 13.85 12.01 -61.68
N THR A 63 14.35 13.10 -62.24
CA THR A 63 15.72 13.29 -62.79
C THR A 63 16.35 14.57 -62.23
N ALA A 64 17.67 14.83 -62.22
CA ALA A 64 18.89 14.00 -62.31
C ALA A 64 20.15 14.90 -62.15
N SER A 65 21.34 14.24 -62.13
CA SER A 65 22.67 14.78 -62.57
C SER A 65 23.50 15.58 -61.55
N ARG A 66 24.86 15.53 -61.49
CA ARG A 66 25.99 14.93 -62.28
C ARG A 66 27.26 14.93 -61.36
N PHE A 67 28.45 14.33 -61.56
CA PHE A 67 29.10 13.25 -62.37
C PHE A 67 30.66 13.34 -62.13
N PRO A 68 31.57 12.45 -62.64
CA PRO A 68 31.46 11.01 -63.00
C PRO A 68 32.71 10.10 -62.75
N ASN A 69 32.54 8.78 -62.97
CA ASN A 69 33.50 7.76 -63.50
C ASN A 69 34.63 7.14 -62.65
N GLY A 70 34.88 5.82 -62.84
CA GLY A 70 35.98 5.04 -62.22
C GLY A 70 36.30 3.64 -62.80
N ASN A 71 35.32 2.73 -62.90
CA ASN A 71 35.39 1.35 -63.48
C ASN A 71 36.26 0.25 -62.79
N ARG A 72 35.93 -1.02 -63.14
CA ARG A 72 36.52 -2.34 -62.71
C ARG A 72 37.63 -2.82 -63.71
N PRO A 73 38.21 -4.07 -63.72
CA PRO A 73 38.00 -5.26 -62.86
C PRO A 73 39.22 -6.20 -62.52
N SER A 74 39.01 -7.11 -61.54
CA SER A 74 39.46 -8.53 -61.43
C SER A 74 40.90 -9.03 -61.75
N GLY A 75 41.49 -9.85 -60.85
CA GLY A 75 42.31 -11.01 -61.29
C GLY A 75 43.31 -11.67 -60.29
N TRP A 76 43.23 -13.00 -60.22
CA TRP A 76 44.32 -13.99 -59.93
C TRP A 76 44.84 -14.25 -58.49
N ALA A 77 45.31 -15.50 -58.30
CA ALA A 77 46.02 -16.07 -57.14
C ALA A 77 47.18 -16.97 -57.64
N PRO A 78 48.17 -17.38 -56.81
CA PRO A 78 48.13 -18.77 -56.29
C PRO A 78 48.84 -19.05 -54.92
N LYS A 79 48.69 -20.29 -54.42
CA LYS A 79 49.40 -20.98 -53.31
C LYS A 79 50.90 -21.27 -53.63
N PRO A 80 51.85 -21.64 -52.69
CA PRO A 80 51.70 -22.81 -51.77
C PRO A 80 52.59 -23.00 -50.47
N ARG A 81 52.15 -23.95 -49.60
CA ARG A 81 52.90 -24.95 -48.76
C ARG A 81 53.84 -24.57 -47.58
N GLY A 82 53.69 -25.36 -46.49
CA GLY A 82 54.77 -25.81 -45.56
C GLY A 82 54.62 -25.36 -44.09
N THR A 83 55.00 -26.06 -43.01
CA THR A 83 54.99 -27.48 -42.54
C THR A 83 55.82 -27.55 -41.24
N ASN A 84 55.23 -28.08 -40.16
CA ASN A 84 55.86 -28.72 -38.97
C ASN A 84 56.67 -27.93 -37.90
N SER A 85 56.55 -28.48 -36.68
CA SER A 85 57.57 -28.69 -35.61
C SER A 85 57.70 -27.75 -34.38
N LEU A 86 57.60 -28.39 -33.21
CA LEU A 86 58.18 -28.07 -31.88
C LEU A 86 59.75 -28.19 -31.93
N PRO A 87 60.58 -27.94 -30.87
CA PRO A 87 60.26 -27.87 -29.43
C PRO A 87 61.10 -26.95 -28.47
N SER A 88 60.53 -26.64 -27.30
CA SER A 88 61.15 -26.70 -25.94
C SER A 88 62.33 -25.82 -25.47
N CYS A 89 62.43 -25.74 -24.13
CA CYS A 89 63.61 -25.51 -23.27
C CYS A 89 64.14 -24.07 -23.04
N ALA A 90 64.74 -23.72 -21.88
CA ALA A 90 64.68 -24.27 -20.50
C ALA A 90 65.53 -23.40 -19.52
N LYS A 91 65.24 -23.48 -18.20
CA LYS A 91 66.14 -23.14 -17.04
C LYS A 91 66.47 -21.64 -16.84
N SER A 92 66.88 -21.14 -15.65
CA SER A 92 67.15 -21.77 -14.32
C SER A 92 67.07 -20.76 -13.15
N SER A 93 66.68 -21.25 -11.97
CA SER A 93 66.81 -20.63 -10.62
C SER A 93 68.20 -20.93 -9.97
N PRO A 94 68.48 -20.59 -8.68
CA PRO A 94 67.80 -19.69 -7.74
C PRO A 94 68.69 -18.43 -7.47
N PRO A 95 69.48 -18.17 -6.39
CA PRO A 95 69.72 -18.82 -5.07
C PRO A 95 69.56 -17.93 -3.79
N ALA A 96 69.44 -18.61 -2.63
CA ALA A 96 69.97 -18.22 -1.30
C ALA A 96 69.48 -16.95 -0.55
N GLU A 97 69.43 -16.85 0.79
CA GLU A 97 69.46 -17.75 1.99
C GLU A 97 69.23 -16.84 3.23
N GLU A 98 68.68 -17.21 4.40
CA GLU A 98 67.91 -18.36 4.92
C GLU A 98 67.31 -17.94 6.32
N ARG A 99 66.39 -18.74 6.92
CA ARG A 99 66.14 -18.90 8.40
C ARG A 99 65.30 -17.90 9.23
N ILE A 100 64.68 -18.29 10.37
CA ILE A 100 64.11 -19.57 10.93
C ILE A 100 63.29 -19.22 12.21
N GLU A 101 62.08 -19.75 12.49
CA GLU A 101 61.71 -20.91 13.34
C GLU A 101 60.18 -21.18 13.17
N LYS A 102 59.66 -22.40 12.93
CA LYS A 102 59.45 -23.60 13.81
C LYS A 102 58.33 -23.40 14.85
N ARG A 103 57.35 -24.32 15.06
CA ARG A 103 57.23 -25.80 14.90
C ARG A 103 55.78 -26.19 14.46
N VAL A 104 55.51 -27.18 13.58
CA VAL A 104 55.41 -28.68 13.75
C VAL A 104 54.21 -29.11 14.64
N MET A 105 53.33 -30.09 14.35
CA MET A 105 53.27 -31.35 13.54
C MET A 105 51.98 -31.38 12.65
N ALA A 106 51.77 -32.12 11.53
CA ALA A 106 52.14 -33.46 11.01
C ALA A 106 51.34 -34.67 11.59
N ALA A 107 50.95 -35.75 10.86
CA ALA A 107 50.79 -36.00 9.40
C ALA A 107 50.19 -37.41 9.10
N THR A 108 49.31 -37.52 8.09
CA THR A 108 48.78 -38.77 7.46
C THR A 108 48.21 -38.44 6.05
N PHE A 109 48.12 -39.25 4.98
CA PHE A 109 48.28 -40.70 4.65
C PHE A 109 47.10 -41.65 5.00
N PHE A 110 46.71 -42.66 4.19
CA PHE A 110 47.27 -43.20 2.93
C PHE A 110 46.18 -43.73 1.95
N ILE A 111 46.13 -43.19 0.71
CA ILE A 111 45.70 -43.76 -0.60
C ILE A 111 44.78 -45.01 -0.66
N GLN A 112 43.65 -44.93 -1.37
CA GLN A 112 43.39 -45.78 -2.57
C GLN A 112 42.38 -45.19 -3.59
N ARG A 113 42.60 -45.51 -4.89
CA ARG A 113 41.81 -45.05 -6.05
C ARG A 113 40.97 -46.21 -6.63
N VAL A 114 39.75 -45.94 -7.11
CA VAL A 114 39.21 -46.52 -8.37
C VAL A 114 38.29 -45.51 -9.07
N GLN A 115 38.41 -45.42 -10.39
CA GLN A 115 37.48 -44.82 -11.37
C GLN A 115 37.74 -45.53 -12.72
N PRO A 116 36.89 -45.42 -13.76
CA PRO A 116 35.47 -45.01 -13.80
C PRO A 116 34.58 -46.06 -14.55
N GLY A 117 33.28 -45.79 -14.77
CA GLY A 117 32.45 -46.64 -15.63
C GLY A 117 30.99 -46.19 -15.86
N ASN A 118 30.74 -45.47 -16.95
CA ASN A 118 29.42 -45.28 -17.59
C ASN A 118 29.24 -46.36 -18.70
N PRO A 119 28.05 -46.66 -19.29
CA PRO A 119 26.93 -45.75 -19.55
C PRO A 119 25.49 -46.24 -19.20
N ALA A 120 24.54 -45.31 -19.31
CA ALA A 120 23.09 -45.46 -19.11
C ALA A 120 22.36 -46.51 -19.98
N PHE A 121 21.17 -46.97 -19.54
CA PHE A 121 19.86 -46.72 -20.20
C PHE A 121 18.67 -47.44 -19.52
N ALA A 122 17.45 -46.96 -19.84
CA ALA A 122 16.12 -47.61 -19.73
C ALA A 122 15.39 -47.66 -18.37
N ALA A 123 14.14 -47.17 -18.38
CA ALA A 123 13.19 -47.16 -17.27
C ALA A 123 12.21 -48.35 -17.29
N ALA A 124 11.54 -48.63 -16.16
CA ALA A 124 10.10 -49.02 -16.11
C ALA A 124 9.54 -49.28 -14.68
N SER A 125 8.84 -48.30 -14.10
CA SER A 125 7.46 -48.38 -13.54
C SER A 125 6.99 -49.42 -12.48
N TRP A 126 6.14 -48.91 -11.55
CA TRP A 126 5.03 -49.54 -10.80
C TRP A 126 5.24 -50.31 -9.46
N LYS A 127 4.52 -49.79 -8.44
CA LYS A 127 3.72 -50.46 -7.36
C LYS A 127 4.33 -50.90 -6.00
N ASP A 128 3.75 -50.26 -4.97
CA ASP A 128 3.02 -50.81 -3.82
C ASP A 128 3.46 -52.13 -3.16
N LEU A 129 3.79 -52.08 -1.86
CA LEU A 129 3.19 -52.95 -0.82
C LEU A 129 3.50 -52.47 0.61
N SER A 130 2.66 -52.83 1.57
CA SER A 130 2.67 -52.40 2.98
C SER A 130 3.13 -53.48 3.96
N CYS A 131 3.52 -53.10 5.20
CA CYS A 131 2.93 -53.61 6.48
C CYS A 131 3.77 -53.28 7.74
N ASP A 132 3.04 -52.95 8.82
CA ASP A 132 3.41 -52.94 10.26
C ASP A 132 3.69 -54.36 10.84
N PRO A 133 4.13 -54.59 12.12
CA PRO A 133 3.93 -53.75 13.33
C PRO A 133 4.99 -53.71 14.49
N VAL A 134 4.83 -52.66 15.33
CA VAL A 134 4.87 -52.51 16.82
C VAL A 134 4.98 -53.83 17.67
N PRO A 135 5.81 -53.94 18.76
CA PRO A 135 5.41 -53.48 20.11
C PRO A 135 6.44 -53.15 21.26
N GLU A 136 5.95 -52.30 22.18
CA GLU A 136 6.02 -52.34 23.68
C GLU A 136 7.12 -51.67 24.57
N ARG A 137 6.66 -51.37 25.81
CA ARG A 137 7.16 -50.57 26.96
C ARG A 137 8.09 -51.43 27.91
N PRO A 138 8.71 -50.99 29.05
CA PRO A 138 8.13 -50.05 30.05
C PRO A 138 9.02 -49.25 31.09
N GLU A 139 8.30 -48.40 31.84
CA GLU A 139 8.35 -48.15 33.32
C GLU A 139 9.27 -47.12 34.03
N ASN A 140 8.72 -46.66 35.17
CA ASN A 140 9.08 -45.52 36.04
C ASN A 140 9.86 -45.98 37.30
N PRO A 141 10.57 -45.06 38.01
CA PRO A 141 10.08 -44.64 39.34
C PRO A 141 10.33 -43.13 39.65
N LEU A 142 9.32 -42.34 40.05
CA LEU A 142 8.74 -42.23 41.41
C LEU A 142 9.72 -41.75 42.51
N LEU A 143 9.55 -40.50 42.99
CA LEU A 143 9.14 -40.19 44.39
C LEU A 143 9.04 -38.68 44.73
N SER A 144 7.82 -38.30 45.16
CA SER A 144 7.44 -37.40 46.28
C SER A 144 8.06 -35.99 46.39
N ALA A 145 7.32 -34.89 46.15
CA ALA A 145 6.09 -34.39 46.78
C ALA A 145 6.29 -33.57 48.08
N LEU A 146 5.98 -32.27 48.00
CA LEU A 146 5.66 -31.38 49.10
C LEU A 146 4.42 -30.54 48.72
N SER A 147 3.59 -30.24 49.72
CA SER A 147 2.34 -29.47 49.65
C SER A 147 2.40 -28.32 50.68
N PHE A 148 1.56 -27.28 50.72
CA PHE A 148 0.18 -27.10 50.25
C PHE A 148 -0.17 -25.58 50.18
N THR A 149 -1.04 -25.16 49.24
CA THR A 149 -1.99 -24.01 49.30
C THR A 149 -1.58 -22.59 49.77
N SER A 150 -1.59 -21.67 48.78
CA SER A 150 -2.38 -20.41 48.70
C SER A 150 -2.28 -19.28 49.76
N GLY A 151 -1.92 -18.09 49.27
CA GLY A 151 -2.28 -16.75 49.78
C GLY A 151 -2.00 -15.71 48.66
N PRO A 152 -2.85 -14.69 48.42
CA PRO A 152 -2.73 -13.82 47.25
C PRO A 152 -1.82 -12.59 47.47
N GLU A 153 -1.74 -11.77 46.41
CA GLU A 153 -1.02 -10.48 46.25
C GLU A 153 0.46 -10.57 45.84
N ASN A 154 0.86 -9.60 45.01
CA ASN A 154 2.07 -9.62 44.20
C ASN A 154 3.35 -9.36 45.01
N HIS A 155 4.47 -9.96 44.62
CA HIS A 155 5.74 -9.24 44.47
C HIS A 155 6.70 -9.95 43.50
N TYR A 156 7.24 -9.18 42.55
CA TYR A 156 8.35 -9.59 41.67
C TYR A 156 9.69 -9.54 42.40
N PHE A 157 10.72 -10.17 41.81
CA PHE A 157 12.12 -9.91 42.15
C PHE A 157 12.88 -9.36 40.92
N ILE A 158 13.65 -8.29 41.12
CA ILE A 158 14.40 -7.51 40.12
C ILE A 158 15.77 -7.16 40.73
N LEU A 159 16.86 -7.12 39.95
CA LEU A 159 18.06 -6.28 40.23
C LEU A 159 18.75 -5.78 38.91
N PRO A 160 19.49 -4.64 38.89
CA PRO A 160 19.32 -3.61 37.82
C PRO A 160 20.58 -2.78 37.35
N ILE A 161 20.41 -1.73 36.47
CA ILE A 161 21.17 -0.41 36.27
C ILE A 161 21.39 -0.03 34.75
N ARG A 162 21.60 1.21 34.18
CA ARG A 162 21.28 2.70 34.23
C ARG A 162 22.05 3.44 33.06
N ASN A 163 21.94 4.72 32.63
CA ASN A 163 20.94 5.84 32.55
C ASN A 163 21.59 7.14 31.92
N THR A 164 20.83 8.24 31.65
CA THR A 164 21.19 9.71 31.44
C THR A 164 21.29 10.36 30.01
N ALA A 165 20.80 11.63 29.83
CA ALA A 165 20.74 12.57 28.64
C ALA A 165 20.27 14.02 29.10
N PRO A 166 19.78 15.06 28.33
CA PRO A 166 19.81 15.53 26.89
C PRO A 166 20.03 17.11 26.68
N ASP A 167 19.92 17.71 25.44
CA ASP A 167 19.70 19.20 25.15
C ASP A 167 19.34 19.55 23.63
N PRO A 168 18.49 20.59 23.28
CA PRO A 168 18.14 21.00 21.88
C PRO A 168 18.03 22.55 21.53
N LYS A 169 17.94 22.97 20.23
CA LYS A 169 17.54 24.36 19.74
C LYS A 169 17.32 24.55 18.19
N PHE A 170 16.62 25.63 17.75
CA PHE A 170 16.04 25.96 16.39
C PHE A 170 15.82 27.52 16.20
N PRO A 171 15.20 28.17 15.14
CA PRO A 171 14.87 27.91 13.68
C PRO A 171 15.07 29.13 12.68
N GLU A 172 14.49 29.07 11.43
CA GLU A 172 13.64 30.10 10.70
C GLU A 172 14.08 31.07 9.52
N ASN A 173 13.24 31.07 8.42
CA ASN A 173 12.71 32.18 7.54
C ASN A 173 13.24 32.63 6.11
N GLN A 174 12.51 32.23 5.02
CA GLN A 174 11.66 33.02 4.04
C GLN A 174 12.16 34.30 3.24
N PRO A 175 11.43 34.90 2.21
CA PRO A 175 10.57 34.40 1.08
C PRO A 175 10.50 35.27 -0.26
N PHE A 176 9.63 34.86 -1.24
CA PHE A 176 8.88 35.63 -2.31
C PHE A 176 9.55 36.11 -3.66
N ALA A 177 8.85 36.28 -4.82
CA ALA A 177 7.56 35.79 -5.41
C ALA A 177 7.19 36.41 -6.83
N VAL A 178 6.27 35.76 -7.60
CA VAL A 178 5.18 36.35 -8.49
C VAL A 178 5.49 36.91 -9.93
N ARG A 179 4.66 36.81 -11.03
CA ARG A 179 3.52 35.95 -11.53
C ARG A 179 2.99 36.39 -12.97
N LEU A 180 2.43 35.46 -13.79
CA LEU A 180 1.26 35.56 -14.78
C LEU A 180 1.26 36.09 -16.27
N LYS A 181 0.90 35.18 -17.23
CA LYS A 181 -0.21 35.18 -18.28
C LYS A 181 -0.33 36.29 -19.40
N PRO A 182 -1.24 36.21 -20.44
CA PRO A 182 -1.93 35.08 -21.16
C PRO A 182 -2.13 35.23 -22.73
N SER A 183 -2.74 34.21 -23.39
CA SER A 183 -3.68 34.27 -24.56
C SER A 183 -3.12 34.56 -26.01
N GLN A 184 -3.74 34.17 -27.15
CA GLN A 184 -5.01 33.46 -27.46
C GLN A 184 -5.09 32.84 -28.90
N GLN A 185 -5.80 31.71 -29.06
CA GLN A 185 -6.64 31.25 -30.21
C GLN A 185 -6.14 30.95 -31.66
N MET A 186 -6.54 29.74 -32.13
CA MET A 186 -7.02 29.37 -33.50
C MET A 186 -5.99 29.33 -34.68
N ILE A 187 -6.27 28.79 -35.90
CA ILE A 187 -7.53 28.38 -36.57
C ILE A 187 -7.37 27.13 -37.50
N ALA A 188 -8.46 26.62 -38.12
CA ALA A 188 -8.55 25.30 -38.77
C ALA A 188 -8.91 25.28 -40.29
N ALA A 189 -8.75 24.09 -40.92
CA ALA A 189 -9.58 23.50 -42.00
C ALA A 189 -9.64 24.17 -43.40
N THR A 190 -10.02 23.55 -44.53
CA THR A 190 -10.19 22.16 -45.08
C THR A 190 -10.40 22.31 -46.61
N ARG A 191 -10.50 21.20 -47.39
CA ARG A 191 -11.42 21.03 -48.56
C ARG A 191 -11.35 19.59 -49.11
N SER A 192 -12.31 19.05 -49.87
CA SER A 192 -13.50 19.61 -50.56
C SER A 192 -14.46 18.46 -50.95
N THR A 193 -15.78 18.56 -51.22
CA THR A 193 -16.91 19.52 -51.07
C THR A 193 -18.19 18.73 -51.51
N PHE A 194 -19.45 19.19 -51.67
CA PHE A 194 -20.11 20.52 -51.74
C PHE A 194 -21.64 20.33 -51.52
N VAL A 195 -22.31 21.21 -50.76
CA VAL A 195 -23.64 21.81 -51.00
C VAL A 195 -23.97 22.75 -49.82
N MET A 196 -24.62 23.89 -50.08
CA MET A 196 -24.98 24.87 -49.04
C MET A 196 -26.43 24.71 -48.56
N ALA A 197 -26.61 24.78 -47.24
CA ALA A 197 -27.77 25.43 -46.63
C ALA A 197 -27.26 26.20 -45.39
N MET A 198 -27.71 27.44 -45.22
CA MET A 198 -27.25 28.39 -44.20
C MET A 198 -28.30 28.52 -43.11
N THR A 199 -27.91 28.74 -41.84
CA THR A 199 -28.44 29.78 -40.91
C THR A 199 -28.12 29.47 -39.43
N LEU A 200 -27.99 30.54 -38.62
CA LEU A 200 -27.91 30.59 -37.15
C LEU A 200 -26.72 29.90 -36.46
N VAL A 201 -25.66 30.69 -36.23
CA VAL A 201 -24.90 30.59 -34.98
C VAL A 201 -25.73 31.31 -33.91
N VAL A 202 -26.33 30.57 -32.99
CA VAL A 202 -26.75 31.10 -31.70
C VAL A 202 -25.61 30.81 -30.73
N VAL A 203 -25.12 31.83 -30.04
CA VAL A 203 -24.14 31.64 -28.96
C VAL A 203 -24.88 31.07 -27.76
N LEU A 204 -24.59 29.81 -27.44
CA LEU A 204 -24.82 29.24 -26.11
C LEU A 204 -23.44 28.84 -25.57
N THR A 205 -22.96 29.60 -24.60
CA THR A 205 -21.77 29.27 -23.82
C THR A 205 -22.12 28.16 -22.83
N ALA A 206 -22.13 26.92 -23.33
CA ALA A 206 -22.05 25.75 -22.46
C ALA A 206 -20.60 25.63 -21.98
N GLY A 207 -20.32 26.14 -20.77
CA GLY A 207 -19.19 25.65 -20.01
C GLY A 207 -19.49 24.20 -19.64
N ALA A 208 -18.67 23.26 -20.09
CA ALA A 208 -18.73 21.91 -19.54
C ALA A 208 -18.11 21.99 -18.15
N HIS A 209 -18.93 21.83 -17.10
CA HIS A 209 -18.44 21.82 -15.73
C HIS A 209 -17.77 20.45 -15.47
N ALA A 210 -16.45 20.40 -15.68
CA ALA A 210 -15.58 19.23 -15.44
C ALA A 210 -15.97 18.53 -14.12
N GLN A 211 -15.95 17.19 -14.08
CA GLN A 211 -16.46 16.43 -12.95
C GLN A 211 -15.35 16.19 -11.91
N LEU A 212 -15.66 16.36 -10.62
CA LEU A 212 -14.85 15.86 -9.50
C LEU A 212 -15.45 14.54 -8.97
N ILE A 213 -14.96 14.05 -7.82
CA ILE A 213 -15.84 13.32 -6.88
C ILE A 213 -17.13 14.11 -6.72
N ARG A 214 -18.22 13.54 -7.23
CA ARG A 214 -19.56 14.11 -7.29
C ARG A 214 -20.56 12.99 -7.03
N TYR A 215 -21.79 13.38 -6.72
CA TYR A 215 -22.89 12.45 -6.61
C TYR A 215 -23.13 11.71 -7.95
N GLN A 216 -22.74 10.44 -8.03
CA GLN A 216 -22.90 9.59 -9.22
C GLN A 216 -24.21 8.81 -9.22
N ALA A 217 -24.76 8.51 -8.04
CA ALA A 217 -26.13 8.04 -7.89
C ALA A 217 -26.81 8.79 -6.74
N ALA A 218 -28.12 9.00 -6.85
CA ALA A 218 -28.95 9.44 -5.74
C ALA A 218 -30.23 8.59 -5.76
N LEU A 219 -30.33 7.67 -4.81
CA LEU A 219 -31.44 6.76 -4.67
C LEU A 219 -32.35 7.27 -3.54
N ARG A 220 -33.65 7.32 -3.78
CA ARG A 220 -34.65 7.70 -2.78
C ARG A 220 -35.65 6.60 -2.52
N SER A 221 -36.24 6.58 -1.33
CA SER A 221 -37.42 5.76 -1.08
C SER A 221 -38.60 6.19 -1.96
N LEU A 222 -39.28 5.23 -2.60
CA LEU A 222 -40.28 5.43 -3.66
C LEU A 222 -41.73 5.12 -3.24
N ALA A 223 -41.94 4.55 -2.06
CA ALA A 223 -43.24 4.05 -1.61
C ALA A 223 -44.04 5.09 -0.79
N ASP A 224 -45.29 4.76 -0.49
CA ASP A 224 -46.25 5.54 0.31
C ASP A 224 -45.90 5.47 1.81
N GLY A 225 -45.80 6.61 2.51
CA GLY A 225 -45.36 6.69 3.92
C GLY A 225 -44.08 7.51 4.16
N SER A 226 -43.77 7.82 5.42
CA SER A 226 -42.48 8.42 5.82
C SER A 226 -41.34 7.40 5.69
N ALA A 227 -40.13 7.88 5.38
CA ALA A 227 -38.89 7.13 5.57
C ALA A 227 -37.73 8.08 5.90
N THR A 228 -36.71 7.58 6.60
CA THR A 228 -35.47 8.29 6.91
C THR A 228 -34.37 7.26 7.15
N PHE A 229 -33.21 7.43 6.51
CA PHE A 229 -31.98 6.75 6.93
C PHE A 229 -31.28 7.58 8.02
N ARG A 230 -30.55 6.91 8.91
CA ARG A 230 -29.83 7.50 10.05
C ARG A 230 -28.35 7.14 10.07
N SER A 231 -27.99 5.98 9.53
CA SER A 231 -26.63 5.45 9.53
C SER A 231 -26.36 4.65 8.25
N VAL A 232 -25.11 4.65 7.80
CA VAL A 232 -24.63 4.02 6.56
C VAL A 232 -23.25 3.40 6.77
N GLU A 233 -23.02 2.26 6.14
CA GLU A 233 -21.76 1.51 6.16
C GLU A 233 -21.42 1.02 4.75
N ALA A 234 -20.13 0.80 4.47
CA ALA A 234 -19.65 0.56 3.11
C ALA A 234 -18.61 -0.56 2.99
N LEU A 235 -18.64 -1.30 1.87
CA LEU A 235 -17.57 -2.20 1.45
C LEU A 235 -17.16 -1.87 0.00
N PRO A 236 -15.87 -1.59 -0.27
CA PRO A 236 -15.39 -1.34 -1.62
C PRO A 236 -15.38 -2.62 -2.47
N ALA A 237 -15.16 -2.47 -3.78
CA ALA A 237 -14.98 -3.62 -4.67
C ALA A 237 -13.63 -4.32 -4.38
N VAL A 238 -13.57 -5.65 -4.55
CA VAL A 238 -12.33 -6.42 -4.35
C VAL A 238 -12.02 -7.21 -5.63
N GLY A 239 -11.12 -6.64 -6.43
CA GLY A 239 -10.79 -7.10 -7.78
C GLY A 239 -12.01 -7.15 -8.72
N GLU A 240 -11.89 -7.88 -9.82
CA GLU A 240 -13.03 -8.10 -10.73
C GLU A 240 -14.14 -9.00 -10.13
N ALA A 241 -13.88 -9.64 -8.98
CA ALA A 241 -14.67 -10.73 -8.43
C ALA A 241 -15.72 -10.33 -7.38
N VAL A 242 -15.53 -9.22 -6.65
CA VAL A 242 -16.44 -8.72 -5.60
C VAL A 242 -16.90 -7.29 -5.95
N ALA A 243 -18.17 -6.97 -5.76
CA ALA A 243 -18.73 -5.65 -6.08
C ALA A 243 -18.74 -4.75 -4.84
N ALA A 244 -18.71 -3.43 -5.08
CA ALA A 244 -18.95 -2.43 -4.04
C ALA A 244 -20.38 -2.54 -3.50
N ARG A 245 -20.51 -2.41 -2.17
CA ARG A 245 -21.78 -2.55 -1.43
C ARG A 245 -21.95 -1.43 -0.42
N ALA A 246 -23.19 -0.99 -0.26
CA ALA A 246 -23.64 0.02 0.68
C ALA A 246 -24.73 -0.58 1.56
N PHE A 247 -24.59 -0.43 2.88
CA PHE A 247 -25.61 -0.80 3.86
C PHE A 247 -26.18 0.49 4.44
N ALA A 248 -27.50 0.70 4.37
CA ALA A 248 -28.15 1.91 4.85
C ALA A 248 -29.32 1.56 5.76
N ALA A 249 -29.41 2.22 6.93
CA ALA A 249 -30.34 1.84 7.97
C ALA A 249 -31.14 3.01 8.53
N GLY A 250 -32.33 2.72 9.07
CA GLY A 250 -33.22 3.74 9.64
C GLY A 250 -34.62 3.22 9.96
N ALA A 251 -35.64 3.99 9.56
CA ALA A 251 -37.06 3.68 9.79
C ALA A 251 -37.99 4.11 8.65
N TYR A 252 -39.18 3.50 8.58
CA TYR A 252 -40.25 3.84 7.63
C TYR A 252 -41.66 3.60 8.19
N SER A 253 -42.66 4.36 7.73
CA SER A 253 -44.09 4.05 7.94
C SER A 253 -44.76 3.57 6.66
N ARG A 254 -45.91 2.88 6.81
CA ARG A 254 -46.77 2.30 5.75
C ARG A 254 -46.08 1.36 4.76
N GLN A 255 -45.20 1.85 3.88
CA GLN A 255 -44.54 1.09 2.82
C GLN A 255 -43.11 1.61 2.57
N PHE A 256 -42.18 0.72 2.25
CA PHE A 256 -40.83 1.10 1.82
C PHE A 256 -40.39 0.30 0.58
N ARG A 257 -39.67 1.00 -0.30
CA ARG A 257 -38.99 0.50 -1.50
C ARG A 257 -37.97 1.56 -1.92
N ILE A 258 -36.80 1.16 -2.37
CA ILE A 258 -35.72 2.01 -2.94
C ILE A 258 -35.13 1.25 -4.14
N GLY A 259 -34.40 1.89 -5.07
CA GLY A 259 -33.97 1.23 -6.32
C GLY A 259 -35.11 0.92 -7.30
N THR A 260 -34.79 0.37 -8.48
CA THR A 260 -35.77 0.15 -9.56
C THR A 260 -36.45 -1.23 -9.50
N ASP A 261 -35.73 -2.31 -9.19
CA ASP A 261 -36.28 -3.68 -9.17
C ASP A 261 -36.58 -4.23 -7.75
N ALA A 262 -36.37 -3.42 -6.71
CA ALA A 262 -36.53 -3.86 -5.33
C ALA A 262 -37.96 -4.27 -4.93
N ARG A 263 -38.03 -5.21 -3.98
CA ARG A 263 -39.24 -5.60 -3.23
C ARG A 263 -39.82 -4.41 -2.46
N THR A 264 -41.14 -4.20 -2.52
CA THR A 264 -41.83 -3.38 -1.53
C THR A 264 -41.99 -4.16 -0.22
N VAL A 265 -41.59 -3.57 0.89
CA VAL A 265 -41.97 -4.02 2.25
C VAL A 265 -43.08 -3.13 2.80
N LEU A 266 -43.90 -3.69 3.68
CA LEU A 266 -45.01 -2.98 4.33
C LEU A 266 -44.67 -2.81 5.80
N SER A 267 -44.98 -1.65 6.37
CA SER A 267 -44.98 -1.46 7.82
C SER A 267 -46.32 -1.97 8.35
N GLN A 268 -46.31 -2.64 9.49
CA GLN A 268 -47.53 -3.20 10.07
C GLN A 268 -48.26 -2.16 10.94
N ASN A 269 -47.55 -1.18 11.51
CA ASN A 269 -48.12 -0.19 12.44
C ASN A 269 -47.58 1.25 12.24
N GLY A 270 -46.76 1.76 13.17
CA GLY A 270 -46.38 3.18 13.27
C GLY A 270 -45.23 3.54 12.33
N GLU A 271 -44.01 3.31 12.82
CA GLU A 271 -42.79 3.26 12.01
C GLU A 271 -42.05 1.96 12.35
N ASP A 272 -41.58 1.22 11.35
CA ASP A 272 -40.82 -0.01 11.53
C ASP A 272 -39.36 0.22 11.08
N GLY A 273 -38.42 -0.53 11.67
CA GLY A 273 -37.00 -0.40 11.32
C GLY A 273 -36.68 -1.01 9.96
N ILE A 274 -35.74 -0.42 9.22
CA ILE A 274 -35.30 -0.90 7.90
C ILE A 274 -33.78 -0.90 7.79
N LEU A 275 -33.21 -2.01 7.32
CA LEU A 275 -31.84 -2.15 6.83
C LEU A 275 -31.90 -2.53 5.35
N VAL A 276 -31.11 -1.84 4.54
CA VAL A 276 -31.05 -1.96 3.09
C VAL A 276 -29.62 -2.31 2.69
N ALA A 277 -29.44 -3.28 1.80
CA ALA A 277 -28.20 -3.40 1.02
C ALA A 277 -28.43 -2.94 -0.41
N ILE A 278 -27.48 -2.15 -0.92
CA ILE A 278 -27.43 -1.67 -2.29
C ILE A 278 -26.07 -2.08 -2.86
N GLU A 279 -26.06 -2.79 -3.98
CA GLU A 279 -24.85 -3.26 -4.65
C GLU A 279 -24.64 -2.48 -5.95
N GLN A 280 -23.39 -2.21 -6.31
CA GLN A 280 -23.06 -1.64 -7.61
C GLN A 280 -22.96 -2.74 -8.68
N ASP A 281 -23.80 -2.65 -9.70
CA ASP A 281 -23.70 -3.48 -10.90
C ASP A 281 -22.38 -3.17 -11.64
N ARG A 282 -21.55 -4.19 -11.88
CA ARG A 282 -20.17 -3.99 -12.36
C ARG A 282 -20.09 -3.50 -13.80
N ASP A 283 -21.04 -3.90 -14.64
CA ASP A 283 -21.07 -3.63 -16.08
C ASP A 283 -21.66 -2.24 -16.39
N THR A 284 -22.66 -1.81 -15.62
CA THR A 284 -23.41 -0.56 -15.85
C THR A 284 -23.16 0.53 -14.83
N LYS A 285 -22.42 0.22 -13.75
CA LYS A 285 -22.11 1.09 -12.59
C LYS A 285 -23.34 1.63 -11.83
N ASN A 286 -24.54 1.17 -12.15
CA ASN A 286 -25.76 1.52 -11.46
C ASN A 286 -25.79 0.90 -10.06
N TRP A 287 -26.36 1.63 -9.10
CA TRP A 287 -26.59 1.14 -7.74
C TRP A 287 -28.02 0.64 -7.62
N GLU A 288 -28.18 -0.64 -7.28
CA GLU A 288 -29.49 -1.29 -7.15
C GLU A 288 -29.61 -2.08 -5.84
N THR A 289 -30.84 -2.23 -5.35
CA THR A 289 -31.09 -2.86 -4.04
C THR A 289 -30.92 -4.37 -4.13
N GLU A 290 -29.92 -4.90 -3.43
CA GLU A 290 -29.67 -6.35 -3.33
C GLU A 290 -30.72 -7.02 -2.42
N TRP A 291 -30.93 -6.46 -1.22
CA TRP A 291 -31.89 -7.00 -0.25
C TRP A 291 -32.39 -5.94 0.76
N LEU A 292 -33.45 -6.32 1.48
CA LEU A 292 -34.13 -5.52 2.51
C LEU A 292 -34.44 -6.39 3.73
N LEU A 293 -34.08 -5.92 4.92
CA LEU A 293 -34.40 -6.55 6.21
C LEU A 293 -35.17 -5.57 7.11
N THR A 294 -36.25 -6.02 7.73
CA THR A 294 -37.11 -5.17 8.58
C THR A 294 -37.00 -5.55 10.06
N VAL A 295 -37.37 -4.59 10.92
CA VAL A 295 -37.58 -4.76 12.36
C VAL A 295 -39.01 -4.31 12.68
N ASP A 296 -39.96 -5.24 12.53
CA ASP A 296 -41.39 -5.00 12.64
C ASP A 296 -41.80 -4.81 14.11
N CYS A 297 -42.49 -3.71 14.45
CA CYS A 297 -42.81 -3.29 15.82
C CYS A 297 -44.32 -3.05 16.02
N PRO A 298 -45.12 -4.10 16.32
CA PRO A 298 -46.58 -4.02 16.24
C PRO A 298 -47.30 -3.14 17.27
N ALA A 299 -46.58 -2.52 18.21
CA ALA A 299 -47.15 -1.80 19.34
C ALA A 299 -46.77 -0.30 19.41
N GLY A 300 -45.97 0.21 18.47
CA GLY A 300 -45.44 1.56 18.47
C GLY A 300 -44.50 1.80 17.29
N ASN A 301 -43.30 2.33 17.57
CA ASN A 301 -42.25 2.54 16.56
C ASN A 301 -41.01 1.68 16.85
N ALA A 302 -40.31 1.25 15.80
CA ALA A 302 -38.93 0.82 15.83
C ALA A 302 -38.08 1.62 14.85
N VAL A 303 -36.83 1.87 15.24
CA VAL A 303 -35.85 2.67 14.50
C VAL A 303 -34.49 2.00 14.65
N ILE A 304 -33.83 1.69 13.54
CA ILE A 304 -32.39 1.43 13.57
C ILE A 304 -31.71 2.80 13.64
N ASN A 305 -30.83 2.96 14.63
CA ASN A 305 -30.10 4.20 14.84
C ASN A 305 -28.72 4.13 14.21
N ASP A 306 -28.01 3.01 14.39
CA ASP A 306 -26.63 2.87 13.92
C ASP A 306 -26.31 1.43 13.46
N ILE A 307 -25.29 1.29 12.61
CA ILE A 307 -24.77 0.01 12.10
C ILE A 307 -23.24 0.04 12.03
N ALA A 308 -22.60 -1.12 12.17
CA ALA A 308 -21.15 -1.26 11.94
C ALA A 308 -20.80 -2.64 11.37
N ILE A 309 -19.74 -2.70 10.57
CA ILE A 309 -19.22 -3.95 9.99
C ILE A 309 -18.16 -4.60 10.91
N ARG A 310 -18.31 -5.89 11.18
CA ARG A 310 -17.31 -6.71 11.90
C ARG A 310 -16.13 -7.10 11.00
N PRO A 311 -14.97 -7.47 11.58
CA PRO A 311 -13.84 -8.05 10.84
C PRO A 311 -14.15 -9.33 10.03
N ASP A 312 -15.25 -10.04 10.34
CA ASP A 312 -15.76 -11.19 9.58
C ASP A 312 -16.84 -10.81 8.53
N GLY A 313 -17.04 -9.50 8.29
CA GLY A 313 -18.07 -8.93 7.44
C GLY A 313 -19.47 -8.92 8.07
N GLY A 314 -19.69 -9.48 9.26
CA GLY A 314 -21.00 -9.49 9.91
C GLY A 314 -21.51 -8.07 10.23
N LEU A 315 -22.75 -7.76 9.84
CA LEU A 315 -23.37 -6.45 10.10
C LEU A 315 -23.99 -6.43 11.49
N VAL A 316 -23.48 -5.61 12.40
CA VAL A 316 -24.11 -5.35 13.69
C VAL A 316 -25.01 -4.13 13.58
N VAL A 317 -26.16 -4.20 14.22
CA VAL A 317 -27.24 -3.23 14.07
C VAL A 317 -27.76 -2.81 15.44
N GLY A 318 -27.64 -1.53 15.77
CA GLY A 318 -28.13 -0.92 17.01
C GLY A 318 -29.37 -0.07 16.77
N GLY A 319 -30.35 -0.18 17.67
CA GLY A 319 -31.58 0.60 17.52
C GLY A 319 -32.50 0.54 18.72
N THR A 320 -33.73 1.00 18.51
CA THR A 320 -34.80 1.04 19.52
C THR A 320 -36.11 0.49 18.98
N PHE A 321 -36.95 -0.02 19.86
CA PHE A 321 -38.30 -0.50 19.57
C PHE A 321 -39.25 -0.27 20.74
N PHE A 322 -40.56 -0.36 20.51
CA PHE A 322 -41.58 -0.14 21.55
C PHE A 322 -42.35 -1.42 21.89
N ASN A 323 -42.19 -1.90 23.13
CA ASN A 323 -42.74 -3.15 23.71
C ASN A 323 -42.33 -4.47 23.03
N VAL A 324 -42.52 -4.64 21.73
CA VAL A 324 -42.23 -5.91 21.01
C VAL A 324 -41.73 -5.60 19.60
N ALA A 325 -40.63 -6.24 19.20
CA ALA A 325 -40.16 -6.23 17.81
C ALA A 325 -39.98 -7.67 17.28
N SER A 326 -40.14 -7.85 15.97
CA SER A 326 -39.97 -9.11 15.23
C SER A 326 -38.99 -8.90 14.09
N LEU A 327 -37.94 -9.72 14.04
CA LEU A 327 -36.93 -9.70 12.99
C LEU A 327 -37.09 -10.98 12.16
N GLU A 328 -37.66 -10.86 10.96
CA GLU A 328 -38.05 -11.99 10.11
C GLU A 328 -36.86 -12.77 9.55
N ARG A 329 -36.96 -14.11 9.52
CA ARG A 329 -35.87 -15.01 9.07
C ARG A 329 -36.28 -15.96 7.97
N SER A 330 -35.42 -16.11 6.97
CA SER A 330 -35.66 -17.04 5.86
C SER A 330 -35.74 -18.48 6.36
N GLN A 331 -36.89 -19.12 6.15
CA GLN A 331 -37.18 -20.52 6.49
C GLN A 331 -37.06 -20.88 8.00
N GLN A 332 -37.00 -19.89 8.90
CA GLN A 332 -36.88 -20.09 10.34
C GLN A 332 -37.97 -19.30 11.09
N GLN A 333 -38.00 -19.40 12.43
CA GLN A 333 -38.87 -18.53 13.24
C GLN A 333 -38.25 -17.12 13.35
N PRO A 334 -39.07 -16.05 13.35
CA PRO A 334 -38.59 -14.69 13.59
C PRO A 334 -37.93 -14.55 14.97
N LEU A 335 -36.96 -13.65 15.10
CA LEU A 335 -36.39 -13.29 16.39
C LEU A 335 -37.33 -12.28 17.06
N VAL A 336 -37.95 -12.65 18.18
CA VAL A 336 -38.92 -11.80 18.88
C VAL A 336 -38.29 -11.15 20.10
N LEU A 337 -38.07 -9.84 20.02
CA LEU A 337 -37.56 -9.02 21.11
C LEU A 337 -38.70 -8.52 22.00
N ASN A 338 -38.44 -8.46 23.30
CA ASN A 338 -39.44 -8.08 24.31
C ASN A 338 -38.87 -6.97 25.21
N GLY A 339 -39.57 -5.84 25.24
CA GLY A 339 -39.27 -4.63 26.01
C GLY A 339 -40.43 -4.22 26.92
N ASN A 340 -40.36 -3.01 27.45
CA ASN A 340 -41.41 -2.44 28.31
C ASN A 340 -41.41 -0.91 28.18
N GLY A 341 -42.25 -0.38 27.30
CA GLY A 341 -42.06 0.95 26.71
C GLY A 341 -41.01 0.91 25.61
N GLN A 342 -40.32 2.04 25.40
CA GLN A 342 -39.17 2.11 24.50
C GLN A 342 -38.01 1.29 25.07
N THR A 343 -37.32 0.53 24.24
CA THR A 343 -36.27 -0.42 24.63
C THR A 343 -35.25 -0.53 23.51
N SER A 344 -33.96 -0.57 23.83
CA SER A 344 -32.88 -0.67 22.84
C SER A 344 -32.65 -2.11 22.40
N PHE A 345 -31.92 -2.32 21.30
CA PHE A 345 -31.48 -3.64 20.86
C PHE A 345 -30.14 -3.60 20.14
N LEU A 346 -29.46 -4.75 20.14
CA LEU A 346 -28.46 -5.12 19.14
C LEU A 346 -28.98 -6.32 18.33
N ALA A 347 -28.66 -6.35 17.04
CA ALA A 347 -28.92 -7.49 16.14
C ALA A 347 -27.72 -7.72 15.22
N LEU A 348 -27.55 -8.97 14.75
CA LEU A 348 -26.51 -9.36 13.81
C LEU A 348 -27.17 -9.83 12.50
N ALA A 349 -26.67 -9.35 11.36
CA ALA A 349 -27.10 -9.78 10.02
C ALA A 349 -25.91 -10.20 9.14
N ARG A 350 -26.18 -11.01 8.13
CA ARG A 350 -25.22 -11.28 7.04
C ARG A 350 -25.23 -10.15 6.00
N PRO A 351 -24.09 -9.82 5.36
CA PRO A 351 -24.02 -9.04 4.13
C PRO A 351 -24.89 -9.53 2.96
N THR A 352 -25.41 -10.76 3.05
CA THR A 352 -26.29 -11.41 2.06
C THR A 352 -27.77 -11.40 2.47
N GLY A 353 -28.18 -10.62 3.48
CA GLY A 353 -29.58 -10.38 3.80
C GLY A 353 -30.28 -11.45 4.65
N GLU A 354 -29.71 -11.83 5.80
CA GLU A 354 -30.42 -12.61 6.82
C GLU A 354 -30.05 -12.17 8.25
N TRP A 355 -31.06 -11.91 9.09
CA TRP A 355 -30.89 -11.78 10.54
C TRP A 355 -30.42 -13.10 11.18
N LEU A 356 -29.44 -13.05 12.08
CA LEU A 356 -28.82 -14.21 12.74
C LEU A 356 -29.19 -14.31 14.21
N SER A 357 -28.98 -13.23 14.95
CA SER A 357 -29.22 -13.09 16.40
C SER A 357 -29.71 -11.68 16.71
N ALA A 358 -30.41 -11.51 17.83
CA ALA A 358 -30.85 -10.22 18.33
C ALA A 358 -31.09 -10.27 19.84
N GLN A 359 -30.81 -9.17 20.54
CA GLN A 359 -30.92 -9.06 22.00
C GLN A 359 -31.46 -7.68 22.41
N SER A 360 -32.46 -7.66 23.29
CA SER A 360 -32.98 -6.42 23.89
C SER A 360 -32.01 -5.88 24.94
N ILE A 361 -31.58 -4.63 24.77
CA ILE A 361 -30.73 -3.89 25.70
C ILE A 361 -31.60 -3.06 26.65
N ARG A 362 -31.18 -2.97 27.91
CA ARG A 362 -31.88 -2.25 28.98
C ARG A 362 -31.03 -1.13 29.57
N GLY A 363 -31.71 -0.11 30.08
CA GLY A 363 -31.11 1.01 30.79
C GLY A 363 -30.47 2.08 29.90
N MET A 364 -30.70 2.04 28.58
CA MET A 364 -30.26 3.08 27.64
C MET A 364 -31.18 3.21 26.44
N GLU A 365 -31.14 4.37 25.79
CA GLU A 365 -31.58 4.60 24.41
C GLU A 365 -30.34 4.64 23.50
N LEU A 366 -30.00 3.52 22.85
CA LEU A 366 -28.78 3.41 22.01
C LEU A 366 -28.81 4.44 20.88
N ARG A 367 -27.79 5.29 20.80
CA ARG A 367 -27.65 6.32 19.77
C ARG A 367 -26.60 5.94 18.72
N SER A 368 -25.40 5.55 19.13
CA SER A 368 -24.33 5.10 18.24
C SER A 368 -23.62 3.84 18.75
N LEU A 369 -22.97 3.11 17.83
CA LEU A 369 -22.15 1.93 18.09
C LEU A 369 -20.87 1.89 17.24
N ALA A 370 -19.80 1.31 17.79
CA ALA A 370 -18.53 1.11 17.09
C ALA A 370 -17.99 -0.31 17.33
N ILE A 371 -17.17 -0.82 16.41
CA ILE A 371 -16.58 -2.17 16.47
C ILE A 371 -15.09 -2.10 16.23
N ASP A 372 -14.32 -2.95 16.92
CA ASP A 372 -12.87 -3.07 16.72
C ASP A 372 -12.44 -4.33 15.95
N ASP A 373 -11.14 -4.38 15.66
CA ASP A 373 -10.46 -5.46 14.94
C ASP A 373 -10.45 -6.82 15.66
N GLU A 374 -10.77 -6.85 16.97
CA GLU A 374 -11.02 -8.09 17.72
C GLU A 374 -12.51 -8.47 17.78
N GLY A 375 -13.40 -7.66 17.19
CA GLY A 375 -14.86 -7.88 17.15
C GLY A 375 -15.59 -7.50 18.43
N SER A 376 -14.97 -6.70 19.31
CA SER A 376 -15.64 -6.08 20.47
C SER A 376 -16.60 -4.99 19.97
N ILE A 377 -17.78 -4.92 20.57
CA ILE A 377 -18.81 -3.95 20.20
C ILE A 377 -18.96 -2.93 21.34
N PHE A 378 -18.89 -1.64 21.01
CA PHE A 378 -19.03 -0.54 21.96
C PHE A 378 -20.29 0.25 21.60
N VAL A 379 -21.11 0.61 22.58
CA VAL A 379 -22.36 1.37 22.37
C VAL A 379 -22.45 2.56 23.32
N THR A 380 -23.08 3.64 22.87
CA THR A 380 -23.42 4.82 23.68
C THR A 380 -24.87 5.24 23.47
N GLY A 381 -25.37 6.14 24.33
CA GLY A 381 -26.70 6.72 24.24
C GLY A 381 -27.39 6.84 25.61
N SER A 382 -28.24 7.86 25.74
CA SER A 382 -28.84 8.32 27.00
C SER A 382 -29.20 7.20 27.98
N GLY A 383 -28.72 7.34 29.22
CA GLY A 383 -28.68 6.35 30.29
C GLY A 383 -27.31 5.66 30.45
N VAL A 384 -26.49 5.62 29.39
CA VAL A 384 -25.20 4.92 29.35
C VAL A 384 -24.15 5.74 28.59
N LEU A 385 -23.12 6.16 29.31
CA LEU A 385 -21.98 6.89 28.76
C LEU A 385 -21.23 6.02 27.72
N ALA A 386 -20.95 4.77 28.09
CA ALA A 386 -20.50 3.73 27.17
C ALA A 386 -20.72 2.33 27.76
N ARG A 387 -20.82 1.32 26.89
CA ARG A 387 -20.88 -0.09 27.27
C ARG A 387 -20.19 -0.97 26.24
N ARG A 388 -19.37 -1.92 26.68
CA ARG A 388 -18.73 -2.94 25.83
C ARG A 388 -19.52 -4.25 25.89
N TYR A 389 -19.75 -4.81 24.72
CA TYR A 389 -20.20 -6.18 24.47
C TYR A 389 -19.10 -6.96 23.76
N ASP A 390 -19.08 -8.28 23.92
CA ASP A 390 -18.32 -9.17 23.03
C ASP A 390 -19.08 -9.47 21.73
N ALA A 391 -18.43 -10.22 20.84
CA ALA A 391 -18.96 -10.64 19.54
C ALA A 391 -20.23 -11.52 19.61
N ASP A 392 -20.62 -12.01 20.81
CA ASP A 392 -21.81 -12.81 21.13
C ASP A 392 -22.85 -12.00 21.96
N PHE A 393 -22.72 -10.66 21.98
CA PHE A 393 -23.56 -9.72 22.73
C PHE A 393 -23.58 -9.94 24.26
N GLN A 394 -22.53 -10.51 24.86
CA GLN A 394 -22.39 -10.56 26.33
C GLN A 394 -21.80 -9.25 26.85
N GLU A 395 -22.42 -8.68 27.89
CA GLU A 395 -21.99 -7.40 28.49
C GLU A 395 -20.68 -7.59 29.27
N ILE A 396 -19.62 -6.90 28.85
CA ILE A 396 -18.27 -6.99 29.45
C ILE A 396 -18.09 -5.91 30.53
N TRP A 397 -18.41 -4.65 30.18
CA TRP A 397 -18.47 -3.53 31.12
C TRP A 397 -19.52 -2.52 30.69
N ASN A 398 -20.07 -1.79 31.66
CA ASN A 398 -21.17 -0.84 31.49
C ASN A 398 -20.93 0.39 32.37
N ILE A 399 -20.84 1.57 31.77
CA ILE A 399 -20.62 2.85 32.43
C ILE A 399 -21.94 3.64 32.39
N PRO A 400 -22.61 3.85 33.53
CA PRO A 400 -23.82 4.67 33.56
C PRO A 400 -23.49 6.12 33.23
N GLU A 401 -24.43 6.81 32.59
CA GLU A 401 -24.36 8.25 32.37
C GLU A 401 -24.38 9.01 33.72
N PRO A 402 -23.60 10.11 33.87
CA PRO A 402 -23.78 11.05 34.97
C PRO A 402 -25.21 11.63 35.00
N ALA A 403 -25.66 12.11 36.16
CA ALA A 403 -27.07 12.47 36.34
C ALA A 403 -27.47 13.78 35.65
N ASP A 404 -28.66 13.76 35.03
CA ASP A 404 -29.55 14.85 34.63
C ASP A 404 -29.03 15.96 33.68
N GLU A 405 -27.72 16.10 33.43
CA GLU A 405 -27.14 17.19 32.62
C GLU A 405 -26.33 16.73 31.38
N LEU A 406 -25.92 15.46 31.28
CA LEU A 406 -25.11 14.94 30.16
C LEU A 406 -25.93 14.04 29.21
N SER A 407 -25.69 14.15 27.91
CA SER A 407 -26.30 13.33 26.85
C SER A 407 -25.23 12.78 25.90
N ALA A 408 -24.89 11.50 26.02
CA ALA A 408 -23.93 10.84 25.14
C ALA A 408 -24.56 10.43 23.78
N GLU A 409 -23.85 10.69 22.68
CA GLU A 409 -24.44 10.63 21.32
C GLU A 409 -23.63 9.76 20.35
N TYR A 410 -22.32 9.96 20.24
CA TYR A 410 -21.44 9.32 19.26
C TYR A 410 -20.30 8.56 19.96
N ILE A 411 -19.90 7.40 19.41
CA ILE A 411 -18.82 6.57 19.96
C ILE A 411 -17.89 6.10 18.85
N ALA A 412 -16.58 6.13 19.10
CA ALA A 412 -15.56 5.60 18.20
C ALA A 412 -14.53 4.76 18.96
N VAL A 413 -13.82 3.87 18.27
CA VAL A 413 -12.83 2.97 18.88
C VAL A 413 -11.52 2.97 18.10
N GLY A 414 -10.41 2.84 18.83
CA GLY A 414 -9.08 2.69 18.23
C GLY A 414 -8.87 1.30 17.65
N ASN A 415 -8.21 1.25 16.49
CA ASN A 415 -7.88 0.00 15.80
C ASN A 415 -6.55 -0.58 16.31
N GLY A 416 -6.57 -1.88 16.66
CA GLY A 416 -5.40 -2.62 17.11
C GLY A 416 -4.99 -2.34 18.55
N ARG A 417 -4.05 -3.16 19.03
CA ARG A 417 -3.50 -3.07 20.40
C ARG A 417 -2.60 -1.85 20.64
N THR A 418 -2.26 -1.12 19.58
CA THR A 418 -1.57 0.18 19.62
C THR A 418 -2.52 1.36 19.85
N GLN A 419 -3.84 1.16 19.69
CA GLN A 419 -4.87 2.15 20.01
C GLN A 419 -5.88 1.55 21.02
N PRO A 420 -5.48 1.27 22.28
CA PRO A 420 -6.28 0.51 23.25
C PRO A 420 -7.41 1.34 23.91
N PHE A 421 -8.07 2.19 23.14
CA PHE A 421 -8.94 3.26 23.62
C PHE A 421 -10.30 3.29 22.90
N VAL A 422 -11.30 3.81 23.59
CA VAL A 422 -12.65 4.09 23.11
C VAL A 422 -12.95 5.56 23.43
N TYR A 423 -13.60 6.27 22.51
CA TYR A 423 -13.90 7.69 22.64
C TYR A 423 -15.41 7.92 22.57
N VAL A 424 -15.93 8.80 23.42
CA VAL A 424 -17.36 9.17 23.43
C VAL A 424 -17.46 10.68 23.28
N GLN A 425 -18.40 11.12 22.45
CA GLN A 425 -18.79 12.52 22.30
C GLN A 425 -20.29 12.68 22.53
N GLY A 426 -20.67 13.83 23.08
CA GLY A 426 -22.07 14.21 23.29
C GLY A 426 -22.17 15.63 23.84
N THR A 427 -23.37 15.98 24.30
CA THR A 427 -23.71 17.30 24.83
C THR A 427 -23.81 17.34 26.35
N LEU A 428 -23.61 18.52 26.94
CA LEU A 428 -23.65 18.79 28.38
C LEU A 428 -24.41 20.10 28.64
N GLY A 429 -25.53 20.05 29.36
CA GLY A 429 -26.36 21.23 29.66
C GLY A 429 -25.95 21.94 30.95
N GLN A 430 -25.35 23.12 30.84
CA GLN A 430 -24.92 23.94 32.01
C GLN A 430 -26.06 24.77 32.61
N GLY A 431 -27.23 24.83 31.96
CA GLY A 431 -28.29 25.74 32.35
C GLY A 431 -29.63 25.54 31.63
N ALA A 432 -30.44 26.60 31.58
CA ALA A 432 -31.77 26.57 30.98
C ALA A 432 -31.77 26.74 29.45
N ASP A 433 -30.70 27.32 28.90
CA ASP A 433 -30.52 27.69 27.50
C ASP A 433 -29.00 27.68 27.15
N ASP A 434 -28.24 26.69 27.68
CA ASP A 434 -26.76 26.63 27.67
C ASP A 434 -26.32 25.17 27.43
N GLU A 435 -25.67 24.87 26.30
CA GLU A 435 -25.25 23.53 25.86
C GLU A 435 -23.77 23.54 25.44
N ASP A 436 -22.93 22.73 26.10
CA ASP A 436 -21.54 22.44 25.72
C ASP A 436 -21.44 21.10 24.99
N VAL A 437 -20.29 20.81 24.37
CA VAL A 437 -19.90 19.45 23.92
C VAL A 437 -18.77 18.90 24.79
N PHE A 438 -18.83 17.61 25.12
CA PHE A 438 -17.70 16.90 25.75
C PHE A 438 -17.09 15.89 24.78
N VAL A 439 -15.79 15.63 24.94
CA VAL A 439 -15.11 14.45 24.36
C VAL A 439 -14.29 13.77 25.44
N LEU A 440 -14.49 12.47 25.63
CA LEU A 440 -13.76 11.67 26.62
C LEU A 440 -13.11 10.43 26.03
N GLN A 441 -12.09 9.94 26.73
CA GLN A 441 -11.41 8.68 26.44
C GLN A 441 -11.61 7.66 27.57
N LEU A 442 -11.87 6.42 27.17
CA LEU A 442 -11.97 5.23 28.01
C LEU A 442 -10.90 4.21 27.60
N GLY A 443 -10.33 3.48 28.56
CA GLY A 443 -9.53 2.28 28.28
C GLY A 443 -10.43 1.15 27.75
N LYS A 444 -10.14 0.65 26.54
CA LYS A 444 -10.93 -0.37 25.82
C LYS A 444 -11.27 -1.59 26.68
N GLU A 445 -10.29 -2.11 27.42
CA GLU A 445 -10.45 -3.30 28.25
C GLU A 445 -11.23 -3.05 29.54
N SER A 446 -10.92 -1.97 30.25
CA SER A 446 -11.37 -1.74 31.64
C SER A 446 -12.51 -0.74 31.79
N GLY A 447 -12.90 -0.02 30.74
CA GLY A 447 -13.93 1.03 30.79
C GLY A 447 -13.54 2.20 31.73
N ASN A 448 -12.27 2.34 32.11
CA ASN A 448 -11.84 3.43 32.97
C ASN A 448 -11.66 4.70 32.13
N GLN A 449 -12.21 5.81 32.60
CA GLN A 449 -11.91 7.13 32.06
C GLN A 449 -10.42 7.44 32.21
N LEU A 450 -9.84 8.04 31.16
CA LEU A 450 -8.43 8.43 31.08
C LEU A 450 -8.29 9.95 31.04
N TRP A 451 -9.01 10.59 30.12
CA TRP A 451 -9.21 12.05 30.07
C TRP A 451 -10.63 12.40 29.61
N ASN A 452 -11.02 13.65 29.82
CA ASN A 452 -12.21 14.29 29.26
C ASN A 452 -11.88 15.76 29.01
N ILE A 453 -12.29 16.28 27.86
CA ILE A 453 -12.24 17.71 27.52
C ILE A 453 -13.66 18.24 27.34
N GLU A 454 -13.81 19.53 27.62
CA GLU A 454 -15.02 20.31 27.37
C GLU A 454 -14.77 21.24 26.18
N ILE A 455 -15.78 21.43 25.34
CA ILE A 455 -15.77 22.24 24.12
C ILE A 455 -16.97 23.19 24.20
N SER A 456 -16.67 24.46 24.45
CA SER A 456 -17.65 25.47 24.88
C SER A 456 -17.24 26.87 24.38
N SER A 457 -18.21 27.79 24.32
CA SER A 457 -17.97 29.20 23.98
C SER A 457 -18.25 30.13 25.16
N GLY A 458 -17.50 31.23 25.27
CA GLY A 458 -17.54 32.16 26.41
C GLY A 458 -18.56 33.30 26.25
N ASP A 459 -19.40 33.22 25.21
CA ASP A 459 -20.19 34.36 24.74
C ASP A 459 -21.23 34.80 25.78
N THR A 460 -21.24 36.11 26.09
CA THR A 460 -22.19 36.72 27.02
C THR A 460 -22.78 37.97 26.38
N PRO A 461 -24.13 38.12 26.33
CA PRO A 461 -25.11 37.57 27.28
C PRO A 461 -25.99 36.43 26.75
N THR A 462 -25.68 35.83 25.60
CA THR A 462 -26.38 34.66 25.03
C THR A 462 -25.51 33.43 25.22
N PRO A 463 -25.95 32.38 25.95
CA PRO A 463 -25.08 31.27 26.31
C PRO A 463 -24.67 30.36 25.13
N GLY A 464 -23.83 29.38 25.43
CA GLY A 464 -23.36 28.36 24.50
C GLY A 464 -24.49 27.50 23.97
N GLN A 465 -24.39 27.09 22.71
CA GLN A 465 -25.32 26.16 22.08
C GLN A 465 -24.53 25.19 21.20
N GLU A 466 -23.41 24.69 21.71
CA GLU A 466 -22.55 23.72 21.07
C GLU A 466 -23.26 22.37 20.90
N ARG A 467 -23.06 21.71 19.76
CA ARG A 467 -23.69 20.42 19.43
C ARG A 467 -22.69 19.44 18.87
N ALA A 468 -22.81 18.18 19.27
CA ALA A 468 -22.00 17.10 18.75
C ALA A 468 -22.47 16.67 17.34
N GLY A 469 -21.52 16.34 16.45
CA GLY A 469 -21.78 16.00 15.06
C GLY A 469 -20.87 14.91 14.50
N GLY A 470 -20.53 13.92 15.32
CA GLY A 470 -19.69 12.77 14.97
C GLY A 470 -18.28 12.78 15.56
N ILE A 471 -17.79 11.59 15.87
CA ILE A 471 -16.43 11.33 16.36
C ILE A 471 -15.82 10.13 15.63
N GLY A 472 -14.51 10.17 15.35
CA GLY A 472 -13.78 9.07 14.69
C GLY A 472 -12.32 9.01 15.09
N VAL A 473 -11.66 7.87 14.82
CA VAL A 473 -10.23 7.66 15.10
C VAL A 473 -9.50 7.34 13.79
N GLY A 474 -8.53 8.19 13.43
CA GLY A 474 -7.76 7.98 12.20
C GLY A 474 -6.72 6.85 12.30
N PRO A 475 -6.17 6.38 11.17
CA PRO A 475 -5.21 5.26 11.14
C PRO A 475 -3.97 5.41 12.04
N ARG A 476 -3.61 6.64 12.41
CA ARG A 476 -2.49 6.97 13.31
C ARG A 476 -2.90 7.25 14.77
N GLY A 477 -4.14 6.94 15.16
CA GLY A 477 -4.68 7.15 16.51
C GLY A 477 -5.16 8.59 16.79
N VAL A 478 -5.00 9.53 15.85
CA VAL A 478 -5.50 10.90 16.01
C VAL A 478 -7.03 10.90 16.02
N VAL A 479 -7.62 11.44 17.08
CA VAL A 479 -9.07 11.52 17.27
C VAL A 479 -9.61 12.75 16.55
N ARG A 480 -10.80 12.64 15.96
CA ARG A 480 -11.47 13.76 15.30
C ARG A 480 -12.90 13.89 15.78
N ALA A 481 -13.28 15.10 16.13
CA ALA A 481 -14.59 15.44 16.68
C ALA A 481 -15.18 16.61 15.88
N ALA A 482 -16.37 16.44 15.32
CA ALA A 482 -17.11 17.51 14.66
C ALA A 482 -18.12 18.14 15.62
N VAL A 483 -18.22 19.47 15.59
CA VAL A 483 -19.03 20.27 16.53
C VAL A 483 -19.68 21.42 15.77
N SER A 484 -20.95 21.73 16.03
CA SER A 484 -21.56 22.99 15.57
C SER A 484 -21.71 23.99 16.71
N SER A 485 -21.33 25.25 16.49
CA SER A 485 -21.35 26.32 17.51
C SER A 485 -21.92 27.62 16.94
N ASN A 486 -22.59 28.40 17.79
CA ASN A 486 -23.05 29.77 17.54
C ASN A 486 -22.08 30.85 18.07
N GLY A 487 -21.09 30.48 18.88
CA GLY A 487 -20.16 31.39 19.53
C GLY A 487 -18.97 31.78 18.65
N PHE A 488 -18.30 32.88 19.02
CA PHE A 488 -17.10 33.37 18.32
C PHE A 488 -15.78 32.85 18.91
N ASP A 489 -15.78 32.52 20.20
CA ASP A 489 -14.63 32.19 21.01
C ASP A 489 -14.65 30.73 21.48
N LEU A 490 -15.17 29.83 20.64
CA LEU A 490 -15.16 28.39 20.86
C LEU A 490 -13.75 27.91 21.24
N ALA A 491 -13.68 27.19 22.36
CA ALA A 491 -12.45 26.63 22.91
C ALA A 491 -12.60 25.12 23.15
N ALA A 492 -11.47 24.43 23.34
CA ALA A 492 -11.42 23.05 23.82
C ALA A 492 -10.42 22.98 24.99
N ASP A 493 -10.88 22.66 26.20
CA ASP A 493 -10.10 22.69 27.46
C ASP A 493 -9.34 24.02 27.65
N ASP A 494 -10.07 25.15 27.70
CA ASP A 494 -9.57 26.54 27.69
C ASP A 494 -8.75 26.97 26.44
N VAL A 495 -8.46 26.06 25.49
CA VAL A 495 -7.70 26.39 24.27
C VAL A 495 -8.62 26.86 23.16
N LEU A 496 -8.67 28.19 22.94
CA LEU A 496 -9.34 28.83 21.80
C LEU A 496 -8.93 28.20 20.46
N LEU A 497 -9.92 27.97 19.59
CA LEU A 497 -9.70 27.61 18.19
C LEU A 497 -8.98 28.72 17.41
N LYS A 498 -8.32 28.34 16.31
CA LYS A 498 -7.57 29.23 15.42
C LYS A 498 -8.41 29.71 14.24
N ASP A 499 -9.21 28.83 13.63
CA ASP A 499 -10.16 29.20 12.57
C ASP A 499 -11.50 29.65 13.16
N THR A 500 -11.50 30.84 13.79
CA THR A 500 -12.69 31.47 14.37
C THR A 500 -13.60 32.10 13.29
N PRO A 501 -14.94 32.00 13.41
CA PRO A 501 -15.85 32.67 12.48
C PRO A 501 -15.81 34.21 12.61
N THR A 502 -16.24 34.91 11.56
CA THR A 502 -16.29 36.40 11.54
C THR A 502 -17.69 36.99 11.48
N THR A 503 -18.72 36.14 11.43
CA THR A 503 -20.12 36.54 11.19
C THR A 503 -21.03 35.88 12.24
N PRO A 504 -22.03 36.58 12.84
CA PRO A 504 -22.96 35.96 13.78
C PRO A 504 -23.89 34.92 13.12
N ALA A 505 -23.53 33.64 13.19
CA ALA A 505 -24.23 32.51 12.62
C ALA A 505 -23.76 31.21 13.30
N ARG A 506 -24.48 30.09 13.13
CA ARG A 506 -23.97 28.77 13.57
C ARG A 506 -22.98 28.22 12.53
N HIS A 507 -21.87 27.67 12.96
CA HIS A 507 -20.81 27.13 12.11
C HIS A 507 -20.48 25.70 12.50
N GLY A 508 -20.15 24.87 11.50
CA GLY A 508 -19.52 23.57 11.72
C GLY A 508 -18.00 23.71 11.90
N HIS A 509 -17.46 23.01 12.89
CA HIS A 509 -16.04 22.91 13.22
C HIS A 509 -15.60 21.44 13.23
N LEU A 510 -14.33 21.18 12.90
CA LEU A 510 -13.68 19.88 13.03
C LEU A 510 -12.41 20.03 13.85
N LEU A 511 -12.35 19.32 14.98
CA LEU A 511 -11.22 19.31 15.91
C LEU A 511 -10.36 18.08 15.71
N PHE A 512 -9.05 18.25 15.79
CA PHE A 512 -8.05 17.18 15.74
C PHE A 512 -7.43 17.06 17.14
N LEU A 513 -7.78 16.01 17.86
CA LEU A 513 -7.45 15.81 19.26
C LEU A 513 -6.37 14.75 19.42
N ASP A 514 -5.49 14.97 20.39
CA ASP A 514 -4.43 14.03 20.73
C ASP A 514 -4.96 12.82 21.54
N PRO A 515 -4.58 11.58 21.20
CA PRO A 515 -5.06 10.41 21.94
C PRO A 515 -4.49 10.29 23.35
N ASP A 516 -3.28 10.76 23.64
CA ASP A 516 -2.64 10.53 24.94
C ASP A 516 -3.18 11.48 26.03
N GLU A 517 -3.49 12.72 25.65
CA GLU A 517 -3.83 13.82 26.58
C GLU A 517 -5.06 14.65 26.18
N GLY A 518 -5.80 14.27 25.14
CA GLY A 518 -7.01 14.98 24.66
C GLY A 518 -6.75 16.34 23.99
N ARG A 519 -5.51 16.84 24.01
CA ARG A 519 -5.17 18.21 23.60
C ARG A 519 -5.51 18.50 22.15
N LEU A 520 -6.07 19.67 21.90
CA LEU A 520 -6.29 20.22 20.56
C LEU A 520 -4.95 20.39 19.81
N ARG A 521 -4.73 19.56 18.78
CA ARG A 521 -3.58 19.63 17.87
C ARG A 521 -3.84 20.60 16.73
N ASN A 522 -5.00 20.47 16.09
CA ASN A 522 -5.43 21.31 14.97
C ASN A 522 -6.95 21.48 14.99
N ASP A 523 -7.45 22.48 14.27
CA ASP A 523 -8.87 22.84 14.21
C ASP A 523 -9.18 23.42 12.83
N ARG A 524 -10.42 23.23 12.35
CA ARG A 524 -10.92 23.83 11.11
C ARG A 524 -12.38 24.24 11.19
N LEU A 525 -12.67 25.38 10.58
CA LEU A 525 -14.01 25.84 10.25
C LEU A 525 -14.45 25.17 8.93
N LEU A 526 -15.56 24.43 8.95
CA LEU A 526 -16.06 23.67 7.79
C LEU A 526 -16.69 24.56 6.71
N GLY A 527 -17.06 25.80 7.07
CA GLY A 527 -17.45 26.87 6.16
C GLY A 527 -17.75 28.14 6.95
N ALA A 528 -17.34 29.31 6.45
CA ALA A 528 -17.53 30.59 7.15
C ALA A 528 -18.81 31.29 6.67
N SER A 529 -19.80 31.55 7.53
CA SER A 529 -21.04 32.19 7.08
C SER A 529 -20.80 33.60 6.57
N THR A 530 -21.44 33.98 5.47
CA THR A 530 -21.35 35.33 4.89
C THR A 530 -22.55 36.22 5.23
N GLU A 531 -23.49 35.74 6.05
CA GLU A 531 -24.65 36.52 6.51
C GLU A 531 -25.03 36.22 7.97
N GLN A 532 -25.86 37.08 8.57
CA GLN A 532 -26.27 36.93 9.96
C GLN A 532 -27.43 35.95 10.12
N GLY A 533 -27.31 35.00 11.05
CA GLY A 533 -28.34 34.02 11.36
C GLY A 533 -28.35 32.78 10.45
N GLY A 534 -27.29 32.56 9.66
CA GLY A 534 -27.08 31.29 8.97
C GLY A 534 -26.99 30.12 9.96
N VAL A 535 -27.34 28.93 9.49
CA VAL A 535 -27.24 27.67 10.26
C VAL A 535 -26.39 26.67 9.49
N MET A 536 -25.42 26.05 10.16
CA MET A 536 -24.69 24.88 9.67
C MET A 536 -24.52 23.91 10.85
N ASP A 537 -25.24 22.80 10.81
CA ASP A 537 -25.15 21.73 11.79
C ASP A 537 -24.36 20.55 11.22
N THR A 538 -23.52 19.96 12.06
CA THR A 538 -22.74 18.74 11.79
C THR A 538 -23.47 17.55 12.41
N TYR A 539 -23.52 16.40 11.73
CA TYR A 539 -24.31 15.24 12.17
C TYR A 539 -23.47 14.00 12.48
N ASN A 540 -22.70 13.49 11.53
CA ASN A 540 -21.69 12.46 11.81
C ASN A 540 -20.46 12.63 10.92
N LEU A 541 -19.40 11.86 11.19
CA LEU A 541 -18.19 11.81 10.36
C LEU A 541 -17.66 10.39 10.23
N ASP A 542 -16.95 10.14 9.12
CA ASP A 542 -16.14 8.93 8.90
C ASP A 542 -14.75 9.29 8.34
N ILE A 543 -13.80 8.35 8.44
CA ILE A 543 -12.38 8.54 8.17
C ILE A 543 -11.83 7.43 7.26
N ASP A 544 -11.34 7.81 6.08
CA ASP A 544 -10.76 6.84 5.12
C ASP A 544 -9.39 6.28 5.57
N TYR A 545 -8.90 5.26 4.87
CA TYR A 545 -7.61 4.61 5.15
C TYR A 545 -6.38 5.54 4.95
N ALA A 546 -6.52 6.62 4.17
CA ALA A 546 -5.50 7.67 4.04
C ALA A 546 -5.59 8.69 5.19
N GLY A 547 -6.63 8.60 6.01
CA GLY A 547 -6.91 9.44 7.15
C GLY A 547 -7.66 10.73 6.79
N ASN A 548 -8.27 10.87 5.62
CA ASN A 548 -9.14 12.00 5.30
C ASN A 548 -10.47 11.87 6.04
N THR A 549 -11.10 12.99 6.38
CA THR A 549 -12.31 13.05 7.20
C THR A 549 -13.47 13.60 6.37
N TYR A 550 -14.56 12.86 6.33
CA TYR A 550 -15.80 13.23 5.64
C TYR A 550 -16.83 13.56 6.72
N VAL A 551 -17.38 14.77 6.73
CA VAL A 551 -18.35 15.23 7.73
C VAL A 551 -19.69 15.48 7.05
N ALA A 552 -20.73 14.77 7.49
CA ALA A 552 -22.11 15.00 7.08
C ALA A 552 -22.65 16.26 7.76
N ILE A 553 -23.18 17.19 6.96
CA ILE A 553 -23.75 18.45 7.44
C ILE A 553 -25.14 18.73 6.84
N GLY A 554 -25.87 19.62 7.50
CA GLY A 554 -27.05 20.29 6.95
C GLY A 554 -26.95 21.80 7.20
N PHE A 555 -27.33 22.62 6.22
CA PHE A 555 -27.14 24.07 6.30
C PHE A 555 -28.23 24.89 5.63
N THR A 556 -28.39 26.12 6.11
CA THR A 556 -29.32 27.13 5.61
C THR A 556 -28.66 28.50 5.63
N GLY A 557 -28.75 29.22 4.51
CA GLY A 557 -28.07 30.50 4.29
C GLY A 557 -26.72 30.37 3.59
N SER A 558 -25.98 31.47 3.59
CA SER A 558 -24.78 31.69 2.79
C SER A 558 -23.50 31.28 3.52
N TYR A 559 -22.70 30.38 2.95
CA TYR A 559 -21.43 29.93 3.54
C TYR A 559 -20.27 29.96 2.55
N SER A 560 -19.16 30.59 2.96
CA SER A 560 -17.91 30.62 2.20
C SER A 560 -17.05 29.40 2.52
N PHE A 561 -16.80 28.58 1.52
CA PHE A 561 -15.83 27.49 1.55
C PHE A 561 -14.68 27.80 0.59
N LYS A 562 -13.45 27.94 1.11
CA LYS A 562 -12.23 28.23 0.32
C LYS A 562 -12.34 29.48 -0.59
N GLY A 563 -13.25 30.40 -0.29
CA GLY A 563 -13.52 31.62 -1.06
C GLY A 563 -14.67 31.52 -2.08
N VAL A 564 -15.27 30.34 -2.27
CA VAL A 564 -16.53 30.14 -3.01
C VAL A 564 -17.69 30.28 -2.03
N VAL A 565 -18.80 30.91 -2.43
CA VAL A 565 -19.98 31.07 -1.55
C VAL A 565 -21.08 30.10 -2.00
N GLN A 566 -21.35 29.12 -1.15
CA GLN A 566 -22.47 28.20 -1.26
C GLN A 566 -23.74 28.86 -0.69
N GLN A 567 -24.91 28.41 -1.13
CA GLN A 567 -26.23 28.95 -0.78
C GLN A 567 -27.16 27.78 -0.46
N GLY A 568 -27.55 27.62 0.81
CA GLY A 568 -28.46 26.55 1.23
C GLY A 568 -29.86 27.04 1.58
N GLU A 569 -30.90 26.34 1.13
CA GLU A 569 -32.30 26.54 1.56
C GLU A 569 -32.83 25.24 2.21
N GLU A 570 -32.23 24.89 3.37
CA GLU A 570 -32.39 23.61 4.07
C GLU A 570 -31.76 22.44 3.28
N ASP A 571 -30.47 22.59 2.96
CA ASP A 571 -29.68 21.68 2.12
C ASP A 571 -28.75 20.76 2.94
N ALA A 572 -28.48 19.56 2.40
CA ALA A 572 -27.52 18.61 2.95
C ALA A 572 -26.17 18.73 2.24
N ALA A 573 -25.04 18.46 2.92
CA ALA A 573 -23.74 18.38 2.24
C ALA A 573 -22.76 17.41 2.92
N VAL A 574 -21.69 17.07 2.21
CA VAL A 574 -20.46 16.51 2.80
C VAL A 574 -19.35 17.56 2.72
N VAL A 575 -18.69 17.83 3.85
CA VAL A 575 -17.43 18.58 3.87
C VAL A 575 -16.28 17.62 4.08
N VAL A 576 -15.29 17.64 3.19
CA VAL A 576 -14.14 16.73 3.22
C VAL A 576 -12.88 17.50 3.59
N VAL A 577 -12.13 17.00 4.56
CA VAL A 577 -10.91 17.58 5.11
C VAL A 577 -9.79 16.53 5.10
N ASP A 578 -8.58 16.88 4.67
CA ASP A 578 -7.48 15.92 4.56
C ASP A 578 -6.95 15.43 5.93
N SER A 579 -6.04 14.46 5.89
CA SER A 579 -5.43 13.89 7.10
C SER A 579 -4.65 14.87 7.99
N LEU A 580 -4.17 15.98 7.43
CA LEU A 580 -3.43 17.06 8.10
C LEU A 580 -4.37 18.18 8.61
N GLY A 581 -5.65 18.15 8.21
CA GLY A 581 -6.61 19.20 8.49
C GLY A 581 -6.63 20.31 7.44
N ILE A 582 -6.49 20.01 6.14
CA ILE A 582 -6.69 20.96 5.04
C ILE A 582 -8.08 20.73 4.43
N PRO A 583 -8.99 21.72 4.43
CA PRO A 583 -10.30 21.57 3.78
C PRO A 583 -10.16 21.30 2.27
N MET A 584 -10.68 20.17 1.80
CA MET A 584 -10.60 19.71 0.42
C MET A 584 -11.85 20.10 -0.37
N ARG A 585 -13.03 19.61 0.05
CA ARG A 585 -14.27 19.65 -0.75
C ARG A 585 -15.47 20.08 0.11
N PHE A 586 -16.47 20.67 -0.52
CA PHE A 586 -17.81 20.93 0.02
C PHE A 586 -18.79 20.50 -1.08
N LEU A 587 -19.63 19.49 -0.80
CA LEU A 587 -20.42 18.78 -1.80
C LEU A 587 -21.89 18.78 -1.38
N ASP A 588 -22.65 19.76 -1.86
CA ASP A 588 -24.01 20.07 -1.41
C ASP A 588 -25.12 19.45 -2.30
N SER A 589 -26.29 19.26 -1.68
CA SER A 589 -27.58 19.30 -2.37
C SER A 589 -27.90 20.75 -2.72
N ASN A 590 -28.78 20.96 -3.69
CA ASN A 590 -29.25 22.28 -4.07
C ASN A 590 -30.76 22.19 -4.31
N GLY A 591 -31.55 22.69 -3.37
CA GLY A 591 -33.00 22.60 -3.47
C GLY A 591 -33.75 23.59 -2.57
N ASN A 592 -34.92 23.15 -2.11
CA ASN A 592 -35.79 23.86 -1.16
C ASN A 592 -36.67 22.82 -0.43
N SER A 593 -36.11 21.64 -0.11
CA SER A 593 -36.88 20.46 0.26
C SER A 593 -36.39 19.76 1.54
N ASP A 594 -35.99 20.53 2.55
CA ASP A 594 -35.73 20.07 3.92
C ASP A 594 -34.84 18.80 3.96
N ALA A 595 -33.71 18.92 3.25
CA ALA A 595 -32.69 17.91 3.10
C ALA A 595 -31.81 17.88 4.35
N THR A 596 -31.45 16.69 4.81
CA THR A 596 -30.50 16.55 5.92
C THR A 596 -29.66 15.31 5.68
N GLY A 597 -28.34 15.49 5.63
CA GLY A 597 -27.36 14.41 5.68
C GLY A 597 -27.10 14.06 7.12
N PHE A 598 -27.57 12.89 7.56
CA PHE A 598 -27.40 12.44 8.94
C PHE A 598 -26.11 11.66 9.15
N ASP A 599 -25.65 10.94 8.13
CA ASP A 599 -24.47 10.10 8.25
C ASP A 599 -23.74 9.88 6.91
N VAL A 600 -22.46 9.57 6.99
CA VAL A 600 -21.54 9.42 5.87
C VAL A 600 -20.59 8.24 6.08
N ALA A 601 -20.43 7.40 5.06
CA ALA A 601 -19.43 6.32 5.03
C ALA A 601 -18.37 6.60 3.96
N ALA A 602 -17.12 6.26 4.25
CA ALA A 602 -15.92 6.59 3.49
C ALA A 602 -14.88 5.46 3.51
N ALA A 603 -15.31 4.21 3.31
CA ALA A 603 -14.46 3.02 3.32
C ALA A 603 -13.28 3.08 2.32
N GLY A 604 -13.35 3.94 1.30
CA GLY A 604 -12.22 4.28 0.45
C GLY A 604 -12.50 5.51 -0.41
N ARG A 605 -11.47 6.01 -1.12
CA ARG A 605 -11.61 7.14 -2.06
C ARG A 605 -12.40 6.79 -3.33
N ASP A 606 -12.55 5.51 -3.62
CA ASP A 606 -13.38 4.94 -4.67
C ASP A 606 -14.87 4.87 -4.31
N LEU A 607 -15.21 4.87 -3.02
CA LEU A 607 -16.58 4.69 -2.52
C LEU A 607 -16.85 5.54 -1.27
N GLN A 608 -17.64 6.62 -1.41
CA GLN A 608 -18.28 7.28 -0.27
C GLN A 608 -19.80 7.40 -0.45
N LEU A 609 -20.51 7.54 0.67
CA LEU A 609 -21.97 7.53 0.72
C LEU A 609 -22.45 8.60 1.69
N LEU A 610 -23.41 9.44 1.30
CA LEU A 610 -24.18 10.29 2.21
C LEU A 610 -25.61 9.75 2.33
N VAL A 611 -26.13 9.60 3.55
CA VAL A 611 -27.53 9.22 3.77
C VAL A 611 -28.30 10.22 4.62
N GLY A 612 -29.62 10.21 4.46
CA GLY A 612 -30.50 10.91 5.39
C GLY A 612 -31.94 11.00 4.93
N ARG A 613 -32.48 12.23 4.88
CA ARG A 613 -33.88 12.51 4.52
C ARG A 613 -34.04 13.72 3.60
N VAL A 614 -35.18 13.76 2.90
CA VAL A 614 -35.69 14.92 2.15
C VAL A 614 -37.21 15.04 2.38
N GLN A 615 -37.75 16.25 2.47
CA GLN A 615 -39.19 16.53 2.55
C GLN A 615 -39.56 17.89 1.93
N GLY A 616 -40.16 17.91 0.73
CA GLY A 616 -40.53 19.18 0.12
C GLY A 616 -41.28 19.11 -1.22
N THR A 617 -41.27 20.24 -1.92
CA THR A 617 -42.08 20.47 -3.14
C THR A 617 -41.27 20.74 -4.41
N THR A 618 -39.94 20.81 -4.30
CA THR A 618 -38.99 20.92 -5.41
C THR A 618 -38.23 19.61 -5.61
N ASP A 619 -37.58 19.43 -6.76
CA ASP A 619 -36.55 18.39 -6.88
C ASP A 619 -35.35 18.81 -6.03
N GLU A 620 -34.79 17.86 -5.28
CA GLU A 620 -33.59 18.05 -4.46
C GLU A 620 -32.37 17.56 -5.24
N LEU A 621 -31.39 18.45 -5.50
CA LEU A 621 -30.35 18.18 -6.51
C LEU A 621 -29.01 17.85 -5.87
N PHE A 622 -28.73 16.54 -5.74
CA PHE A 622 -27.39 16.05 -5.39
C PHE A 622 -26.49 16.21 -6.62
N GLY A 623 -25.91 17.40 -6.78
CA GLY A 623 -25.24 17.84 -8.00
C GLY A 623 -26.15 17.73 -9.24
N ALA A 624 -25.86 16.78 -10.12
CA ALA A 624 -26.66 16.52 -11.33
C ALA A 624 -27.70 15.39 -11.15
N ARG A 625 -27.88 14.85 -9.94
CA ARG A 625 -28.74 13.69 -9.65
C ARG A 625 -30.00 14.13 -8.89
N PRO A 626 -31.18 14.19 -9.53
CA PRO A 626 -32.40 14.70 -8.89
C PRO A 626 -33.07 13.65 -8.00
N VAL A 627 -33.25 14.01 -6.74
CA VAL A 627 -34.14 13.34 -5.79
C VAL A 627 -35.49 14.05 -5.83
N ALA A 628 -36.45 13.46 -6.54
CA ALA A 628 -37.75 14.10 -6.78
C ALA A 628 -38.53 14.43 -5.47
N PRO A 629 -39.43 15.43 -5.47
CA PRO A 629 -40.14 15.90 -4.28
C PRO A 629 -40.99 14.84 -3.59
N SER A 630 -41.30 15.09 -2.33
CA SER A 630 -42.40 14.46 -1.63
C SER A 630 -42.85 15.27 -0.41
N VAL A 631 -44.16 15.38 -0.22
CA VAL A 631 -44.81 16.02 0.94
C VAL A 631 -44.55 15.22 2.24
N GLU A 632 -44.13 13.96 2.11
CA GLU A 632 -43.76 13.06 3.21
C GLU A 632 -42.26 12.82 3.15
N ARG A 633 -41.58 12.74 4.31
CA ARG A 633 -40.15 12.43 4.40
C ARG A 633 -39.80 11.20 3.57
N LYS A 634 -38.77 11.28 2.74
CA LYS A 634 -38.19 10.14 2.03
C LYS A 634 -36.75 9.97 2.48
N ALA A 635 -36.36 8.72 2.74
CA ALA A 635 -34.96 8.38 2.90
C ALA A 635 -34.25 8.56 1.56
N TYR A 636 -33.01 9.05 1.59
CA TYR A 636 -32.13 9.04 0.43
C TYR A 636 -30.75 8.45 0.78
N LEU A 637 -30.10 7.87 -0.22
CA LEU A 637 -28.69 7.54 -0.24
C LEU A 637 -28.08 8.16 -1.51
N ALA A 638 -27.04 8.95 -1.35
CA ALA A 638 -26.32 9.64 -2.42
C ALA A 638 -24.87 9.16 -2.45
N VAL A 639 -24.46 8.57 -3.58
CA VAL A 639 -23.15 7.93 -3.75
C VAL A 639 -22.16 8.92 -4.33
N LEU A 640 -21.04 9.13 -3.67
CA LEU A 640 -19.94 9.99 -4.12
C LEU A 640 -18.78 9.10 -4.59
N ASN A 641 -18.48 9.15 -5.89
CA ASN A 641 -17.40 8.41 -6.52
C ASN A 641 -16.55 9.36 -7.39
N PRO A 642 -15.25 9.08 -7.57
CA PRO A 642 -14.40 9.81 -8.52
C PRO A 642 -14.86 9.62 -9.97
N PRO A 643 -14.50 10.54 -10.88
CA PRO A 643 -14.62 10.38 -12.33
C PRO A 643 -13.77 9.21 -12.84
N GLU A 644 -14.20 8.56 -13.93
CA GLU A 644 -13.48 7.45 -14.57
C GLU A 644 -12.12 7.88 -15.17
N ASP A 645 -11.86 9.19 -15.34
CA ASP A 645 -10.60 9.74 -15.85
C ASP A 645 -9.77 10.49 -14.80
N GLN A 646 -10.14 10.40 -13.51
CA GLN A 646 -9.35 10.96 -12.41
C GLN A 646 -8.19 10.02 -12.06
N LEU A 647 -6.97 10.56 -12.07
CA LEU A 647 -5.73 9.88 -11.72
C LEU A 647 -4.99 10.66 -10.63
N SER A 648 -4.17 9.96 -9.86
CA SER A 648 -3.28 10.55 -8.87
C SER A 648 -2.03 11.13 -9.52
N TYR A 649 -1.69 12.39 -9.21
CA TYR A 649 -0.53 13.09 -9.77
C TYR A 649 0.39 13.66 -8.68
N LEU A 650 1.69 13.48 -8.85
CA LEU A 650 2.75 14.24 -8.19
C LEU A 650 2.92 15.58 -8.91
N ILE A 651 2.60 16.70 -8.25
CA ILE A 651 2.75 18.05 -8.81
C ILE A 651 4.03 18.67 -8.28
N ASN A 652 5.03 18.73 -9.15
CA ASN A 652 6.34 19.30 -8.86
C ASN A 652 6.36 20.82 -9.11
N LEU A 653 7.00 21.57 -8.19
CA LEU A 653 7.08 23.03 -8.23
C LEU A 653 8.48 23.51 -8.65
N PRO A 654 8.73 23.77 -9.95
CA PRO A 654 10.07 24.10 -10.47
C PRO A 654 10.53 25.54 -10.15
N ASP A 655 9.63 26.40 -9.68
CA ASP A 655 9.93 27.78 -9.29
C ASP A 655 9.95 27.89 -7.74
N PRO A 656 11.12 28.12 -7.09
CA PRO A 656 11.19 28.24 -5.63
C PRO A 656 10.50 29.51 -5.10
N ASP A 657 10.24 30.52 -5.93
CA ASP A 657 9.48 31.72 -5.59
C ASP A 657 7.97 31.54 -5.83
N GLN A 658 7.55 30.43 -6.44
CA GLN A 658 6.15 30.05 -6.57
C GLN A 658 5.64 29.42 -5.26
N GLU A 659 4.78 30.16 -4.55
CA GLU A 659 4.18 29.63 -3.34
C GLU A 659 3.33 28.38 -3.62
N VAL A 660 3.54 27.35 -2.78
CA VAL A 660 2.65 26.20 -2.64
C VAL A 660 1.20 26.64 -2.46
N SER A 661 0.96 27.69 -1.66
CA SER A 661 -0.36 28.30 -1.45
C SER A 661 -1.07 28.66 -2.78
N ALA A 662 -0.32 29.13 -3.78
CA ALA A 662 -0.82 29.62 -5.06
C ALA A 662 -1.11 28.50 -6.06
N VAL A 663 -0.36 27.39 -5.98
CA VAL A 663 -0.61 26.20 -6.79
C VAL A 663 -1.71 25.36 -6.18
N VAL A 664 -1.74 25.20 -4.85
CA VAL A 664 -2.91 24.65 -4.12
C VAL A 664 -4.17 25.47 -4.46
N GLN A 665 -4.10 26.81 -4.47
CA GLN A 665 -5.21 27.66 -4.96
C GLN A 665 -5.56 27.43 -6.44
N SER A 666 -4.59 27.12 -7.30
CA SER A 666 -4.84 26.87 -8.74
C SER A 666 -5.49 25.51 -8.98
N ILE A 667 -5.04 24.48 -8.27
CA ILE A 667 -5.65 23.13 -8.25
C ILE A 667 -7.08 23.23 -7.71
N ASN A 668 -7.27 23.93 -6.58
CA ASN A 668 -8.59 24.19 -5.99
C ASN A 668 -9.52 24.97 -6.94
N GLN A 669 -9.01 25.95 -7.70
CA GLN A 669 -9.79 26.70 -8.71
C GLN A 669 -10.21 25.85 -9.91
N LEU A 670 -9.48 24.77 -10.19
CA LEU A 670 -9.80 23.78 -11.21
C LEU A 670 -10.58 22.59 -10.62
N GLU A 671 -11.00 22.67 -9.36
CA GLU A 671 -11.75 21.62 -8.65
C GLU A 671 -10.98 20.29 -8.45
N GLY A 672 -9.64 20.32 -8.51
CA GLY A 672 -8.76 19.18 -8.23
C GLY A 672 -8.51 18.96 -6.73
N GLU A 673 -8.17 17.72 -6.34
CA GLU A 673 -8.01 17.37 -4.92
C GLU A 673 -6.55 17.20 -4.51
N VAL A 674 -6.00 18.21 -3.83
CA VAL A 674 -4.72 18.08 -3.13
C VAL A 674 -4.90 17.17 -1.91
N TYR A 675 -4.14 16.08 -1.83
CA TYR A 675 -4.20 15.11 -0.72
C TYR A 675 -2.87 14.93 0.03
N ARG A 676 -1.76 15.43 -0.53
CA ARG A 676 -0.48 15.53 0.20
C ARG A 676 0.24 16.81 -0.23
N VAL A 677 0.78 17.53 0.74
CA VAL A 677 1.67 18.66 0.50
C VAL A 677 2.98 18.41 1.23
N ILE A 678 4.07 18.30 0.47
CA ILE A 678 5.44 18.23 0.96
C ILE A 678 6.10 19.57 0.62
N ASP A 679 5.97 20.56 1.52
CA ASP A 679 6.68 21.84 1.43
C ASP A 679 7.87 21.84 2.40
N ASN A 680 9.04 21.46 1.90
CA ASN A 680 10.31 21.52 2.62
C ASN A 680 11.29 22.39 1.81
N PRO A 681 11.10 23.73 1.82
CA PRO A 681 11.82 24.64 0.93
C PRO A 681 13.31 24.72 1.28
N ASP A 682 13.66 24.52 2.55
CA ASP A 682 15.04 24.43 3.05
C ASP A 682 15.83 23.24 2.45
N ARG A 683 15.13 22.28 1.80
CA ARG A 683 15.71 21.16 1.06
C ARG A 683 15.39 21.18 -0.44
N GLY A 684 14.72 22.22 -0.94
CA GLY A 684 14.25 22.29 -2.33
C GLY A 684 13.11 21.31 -2.67
N LEU A 685 12.61 20.55 -1.70
CA LEU A 685 11.60 19.52 -1.90
C LEU A 685 10.21 20.17 -1.78
N ARG A 686 9.60 20.47 -2.93
CA ARG A 686 8.25 21.06 -3.04
C ARG A 686 7.38 20.26 -3.99
N LEU A 687 6.59 19.37 -3.41
CA LEU A 687 5.74 18.42 -4.11
C LEU A 687 4.32 18.48 -3.53
N ILE A 688 3.32 18.45 -4.41
CA ILE A 688 1.90 18.38 -4.05
C ILE A 688 1.32 17.12 -4.71
N SER A 689 0.99 16.06 -3.96
CA SER A 689 0.20 14.98 -4.56
C SER A 689 -1.27 15.43 -4.64
N ALA A 690 -1.88 15.29 -5.82
CA ALA A 690 -3.27 15.65 -6.05
C ALA A 690 -3.96 14.72 -7.06
N ASP A 691 -5.23 14.39 -6.82
CA ASP A 691 -6.06 13.61 -7.74
C ASP A 691 -6.78 14.54 -8.73
N LEU A 692 -6.56 14.33 -10.02
CA LEU A 692 -6.98 15.22 -11.10
C LEU A 692 -7.58 14.45 -12.26
N THR A 693 -8.61 14.98 -12.90
CA THR A 693 -9.06 14.50 -14.21
C THR A 693 -8.04 14.81 -15.31
N THR A 694 -8.16 14.12 -16.45
CA THR A 694 -7.32 14.36 -17.63
C THR A 694 -7.44 15.81 -18.13
N GLU A 695 -8.62 16.43 -17.97
CA GLU A 695 -8.85 17.85 -18.28
C GLU A 695 -8.17 18.77 -17.25
N GLN A 696 -8.30 18.49 -15.94
CA GLN A 696 -7.67 19.28 -14.87
C GLN A 696 -6.13 19.25 -14.96
N ALA A 697 -5.54 18.07 -15.14
CA ALA A 697 -4.10 17.92 -15.37
C ALA A 697 -3.68 18.65 -16.66
N GLY A 698 -4.49 18.57 -17.72
CA GLY A 698 -4.28 19.31 -18.96
C GLY A 698 -4.33 20.84 -18.79
N GLU A 699 -5.19 21.37 -17.93
CA GLU A 699 -5.24 22.82 -17.63
C GLU A 699 -4.10 23.29 -16.73
N LEU A 700 -3.69 22.48 -15.74
CA LEU A 700 -2.52 22.76 -14.91
C LEU A 700 -1.22 22.75 -15.74
N ALA A 701 -1.05 21.77 -16.63
CA ALA A 701 0.07 21.71 -17.57
C ALA A 701 0.07 22.93 -18.52
N GLN A 702 -1.09 23.34 -19.04
CA GLN A 702 -1.24 24.57 -19.84
C GLN A 702 -0.99 25.86 -19.04
N ALA A 703 -1.15 25.82 -17.71
CA ALA A 703 -0.76 26.91 -16.81
C ALA A 703 0.75 26.94 -16.48
N GLY A 704 1.52 25.92 -16.91
CA GLY A 704 2.96 25.80 -16.69
C GLY A 704 3.34 25.09 -15.39
N ILE A 705 2.43 24.32 -14.80
CA ILE A 705 2.66 23.48 -13.62
C ILE A 705 3.09 22.08 -14.08
N SER A 706 4.09 21.48 -13.45
CA SER A 706 4.56 20.12 -13.79
C SER A 706 3.71 19.07 -13.09
N LEU A 707 3.33 18.00 -13.79
CA LEU A 707 2.54 16.90 -13.24
C LEU A 707 3.08 15.56 -13.74
N ASP A 708 3.43 14.71 -12.78
CA ASP A 708 3.88 13.33 -12.96
C ASP A 708 2.85 12.39 -12.29
N LEU A 709 2.80 11.09 -12.59
CA LEU A 709 1.78 10.20 -11.98
C LEU A 709 2.25 9.63 -10.63
N ASP A 710 1.41 9.75 -9.60
CA ASP A 710 1.58 9.08 -8.30
C ASP A 710 1.07 7.64 -8.43
N ARG A 711 1.84 6.63 -8.00
CA ARG A 711 1.59 5.20 -8.32
C ARG A 711 1.53 4.31 -7.08
N GLU A 712 0.65 3.31 -7.13
CA GLU A 712 0.49 2.29 -6.08
C GLU A 712 1.66 1.28 -6.07
N LEU A 713 1.99 0.75 -4.88
CA LEU A 713 3.02 -0.26 -4.65
C LEU A 713 2.38 -1.63 -4.35
N VAL A 714 2.87 -2.70 -5.00
CA VAL A 714 2.22 -4.03 -4.99
C VAL A 714 3.13 -5.10 -4.35
N PRO A 715 2.62 -5.96 -3.43
CA PRO A 715 3.40 -7.03 -2.78
C PRO A 715 3.36 -8.37 -3.53
N ASN A 716 4.44 -9.17 -3.39
CA ASN A 716 4.71 -10.42 -4.13
C ASN A 716 4.87 -10.21 -5.64
N GLY A 717 6.05 -9.74 -6.03
CA GLY A 717 6.30 -9.24 -7.36
C GLY A 717 6.28 -10.26 -8.50
N GLN A 718 5.30 -10.07 -9.38
CA GLN A 718 5.40 -10.37 -10.80
C GLN A 718 5.58 -9.05 -11.55
N VAL A 719 6.71 -8.86 -12.23
CA VAL A 719 6.87 -7.79 -13.22
C VAL A 719 6.28 -8.27 -14.56
N GLY A 720 5.64 -7.36 -15.29
CA GLY A 720 5.03 -7.59 -16.59
C GLY A 720 3.66 -8.29 -16.56
N ASP A 721 2.81 -7.97 -17.54
CA ASP A 721 1.46 -8.54 -17.68
C ASP A 721 1.34 -9.41 -18.95
N PRO A 722 0.90 -10.68 -18.86
CA PRO A 722 0.69 -11.54 -20.01
C PRO A 722 -0.62 -11.29 -20.78
N THR A 723 -1.49 -10.38 -20.31
CA THR A 723 -2.85 -10.20 -20.85
C THR A 723 -3.06 -8.96 -21.72
N GLY A 724 -2.32 -7.86 -21.52
CA GLY A 724 -2.35 -6.69 -22.41
C GLY A 724 -1.36 -5.53 -22.13
N GLY A 725 -0.73 -5.49 -20.96
CA GLY A 725 0.23 -4.47 -20.55
C GLY A 725 1.64 -4.64 -21.13
N ALA A 726 2.61 -3.92 -20.55
CA ALA A 726 4.01 -4.07 -20.90
C ALA A 726 4.56 -5.42 -20.38
N PRO A 727 5.28 -6.21 -21.19
CA PRO A 727 5.95 -7.41 -20.74
C PRO A 727 7.22 -7.07 -19.95
N ALA A 728 7.69 -8.00 -19.11
CA ALA A 728 8.82 -7.82 -18.19
C ALA A 728 10.22 -7.67 -18.82
N GLY A 729 10.31 -7.27 -20.09
CA GLY A 729 11.53 -7.31 -20.87
C GLY A 729 12.00 -8.73 -21.16
N TRP A 730 12.79 -8.92 -22.23
CA TRP A 730 13.27 -10.26 -22.60
C TRP A 730 14.29 -10.81 -21.60
N ALA A 731 15.03 -9.90 -20.94
CA ALA A 731 16.12 -10.22 -20.05
C ALA A 731 15.63 -10.86 -18.74
N LEU A 732 14.68 -10.23 -18.04
CA LEU A 732 14.11 -10.78 -16.81
C LEU A 732 13.34 -12.08 -17.08
N GLN A 733 12.59 -12.16 -18.18
CA GLN A 733 11.96 -13.41 -18.63
C GLN A 733 12.96 -14.57 -18.80
N THR A 734 14.19 -14.29 -19.27
CA THR A 734 15.26 -15.30 -19.41
C THR A 734 15.73 -15.83 -18.05
N LEU A 735 15.68 -15.01 -16.99
CA LEU A 735 16.03 -15.43 -15.62
C LEU A 735 15.07 -16.50 -15.08
N ASN A 736 13.77 -16.46 -15.42
CA ASN A 736 12.83 -17.54 -15.09
C ASN A 736 12.80 -18.68 -16.12
N ASN A 737 13.07 -18.40 -17.41
CA ASN A 737 13.12 -19.45 -18.43
C ASN A 737 13.95 -19.05 -19.66
N ALA A 738 15.16 -19.59 -19.76
CA ALA A 738 16.02 -19.50 -20.94
C ALA A 738 15.65 -20.51 -22.05
N ILE A 739 14.70 -21.42 -21.80
CA ILE A 739 14.28 -22.50 -22.70
C ILE A 739 12.77 -22.42 -22.99
N GLY A 740 12.36 -21.41 -23.75
CA GLY A 740 10.97 -21.29 -24.18
C GLY A 740 10.68 -20.11 -25.09
N LEU A 741 9.39 -19.86 -25.31
CA LEU A 741 8.89 -18.52 -25.56
C LEU A 741 8.72 -17.85 -24.19
N GLY A 742 9.10 -16.58 -24.07
CA GLY A 742 8.89 -15.80 -22.85
C GLY A 742 7.40 -15.69 -22.51
N THR A 743 7.09 -15.72 -21.21
CA THR A 743 5.71 -15.67 -20.68
C THR A 743 5.08 -14.28 -20.72
N GLY A 744 5.86 -13.24 -21.03
CA GLY A 744 5.53 -11.84 -20.76
C GLY A 744 5.87 -11.38 -19.34
N THR A 745 6.25 -12.30 -18.44
CA THR A 745 6.34 -12.07 -16.99
C THR A 745 7.70 -12.40 -16.41
N TYR A 746 8.05 -11.75 -15.29
CA TYR A 746 9.15 -12.14 -14.42
C TYR A 746 8.65 -12.26 -12.99
N CYS A 747 8.72 -13.46 -12.42
CA CYS A 747 8.35 -13.78 -11.05
C CYS A 747 9.61 -13.96 -10.21
N TYR A 748 9.68 -13.31 -9.05
CA TYR A 748 10.77 -13.48 -8.09
C TYR A 748 10.22 -13.76 -6.68
N PRO A 749 11.00 -14.43 -5.82
CA PRO A 749 10.65 -14.56 -4.42
C PRO A 749 10.75 -13.20 -3.72
N GLU A 750 9.75 -12.87 -2.90
CA GLU A 750 9.96 -11.96 -1.77
C GLU A 750 10.88 -12.65 -0.75
N THR A 751 11.80 -11.90 -0.16
CA THR A 751 12.82 -12.43 0.74
C THR A 751 12.93 -11.57 2.00
N CYS A 752 13.30 -12.17 3.12
CA CYS A 752 13.18 -11.54 4.44
C CYS A 752 14.49 -10.99 5.03
N ARG A 753 15.66 -11.38 4.49
CA ARG A 753 16.96 -11.07 5.10
C ARG A 753 17.65 -9.95 4.33
N GLN A 754 18.02 -8.89 5.03
CA GLN A 754 18.85 -7.83 4.47
C GLN A 754 20.15 -8.39 3.88
N THR A 755 20.41 -8.04 2.62
CA THR A 755 21.67 -8.27 1.90
C THR A 755 22.40 -6.95 1.71
N VAL A 756 23.72 -6.99 1.51
CA VAL A 756 24.53 -5.79 1.23
C VAL A 756 25.19 -5.87 -0.14
N LEU A 757 24.86 -4.92 -1.02
CA LEU A 757 25.46 -4.77 -2.34
C LEU A 757 26.61 -3.75 -2.30
N TYR A 758 27.83 -4.23 -2.51
CA TYR A 758 28.99 -3.38 -2.78
C TYR A 758 29.14 -3.20 -4.30
N LEU A 759 28.52 -2.15 -4.84
CA LEU A 759 28.63 -1.80 -6.26
C LEU A 759 29.92 -1.00 -6.48
N ILE A 760 30.89 -1.58 -7.18
CA ILE A 760 32.19 -0.96 -7.47
C ILE A 760 32.24 -0.65 -8.97
N ASP A 761 31.82 0.58 -9.30
CA ASP A 761 31.56 1.03 -10.67
C ASP A 761 31.77 2.55 -10.77
N THR A 762 31.00 3.29 -11.59
CA THR A 762 30.80 4.74 -11.41
C THR A 762 30.04 5.02 -10.11
N GLY A 763 29.74 6.28 -9.81
CA GLY A 763 28.71 6.60 -8.81
C GLY A 763 27.32 6.21 -9.29
N ILE A 764 26.37 6.12 -8.37
CA ILE A 764 24.92 6.09 -8.65
C ILE A 764 24.40 7.52 -8.56
N ASP A 765 23.60 7.95 -9.52
CA ASP A 765 22.72 9.11 -9.37
C ASP A 765 21.36 8.66 -8.83
N THR A 766 20.89 9.30 -7.76
CA THR A 766 19.58 9.07 -7.14
C THR A 766 18.68 10.32 -7.20
N SER A 767 19.11 11.39 -7.86
CA SER A 767 18.44 12.70 -7.85
C SER A 767 17.12 12.73 -8.64
N SER A 768 16.92 11.78 -9.55
CA SER A 768 15.65 11.55 -10.27
C SER A 768 14.56 10.90 -9.41
N GLY A 769 14.88 10.40 -8.21
CA GLY A 769 13.94 9.66 -7.35
C GLY A 769 13.56 8.27 -7.89
N TYR A 770 14.12 7.84 -9.03
CA TYR A 770 13.77 6.57 -9.70
C TYR A 770 13.80 5.36 -8.75
N PHE A 771 14.82 5.28 -7.90
CA PHE A 771 15.01 4.16 -6.99
C PHE A 771 14.04 4.14 -5.80
N ASP A 772 13.40 5.25 -5.45
CA ASP A 772 12.42 5.32 -4.36
C ASP A 772 11.16 4.47 -4.65
N GLY A 773 10.94 4.10 -5.92
CA GLY A 773 9.92 3.15 -6.35
C GLY A 773 10.16 1.69 -5.91
N ASN A 774 11.36 1.35 -5.40
CA ASN A 774 11.60 0.05 -4.76
C ASN A 774 11.74 0.19 -3.23
N PRO A 775 10.71 -0.15 -2.43
CA PRO A 775 10.76 -0.01 -0.97
C PRO A 775 11.74 -0.99 -0.29
N ASN A 776 12.26 -1.99 -1.00
CA ASN A 776 13.27 -2.93 -0.49
C ASN A 776 14.72 -2.41 -0.66
N LEU A 777 14.93 -1.24 -1.27
CA LEU A 777 16.25 -0.73 -1.65
C LEU A 777 16.70 0.46 -0.80
N GLU A 778 17.76 0.29 0.01
CA GLU A 778 18.39 1.38 0.77
C GLU A 778 19.73 1.78 0.12
N ILE A 779 19.81 2.97 -0.48
CA ILE A 779 21.04 3.45 -1.14
C ILE A 779 21.85 4.35 -0.21
N SER A 780 23.11 3.99 0.03
CA SER A 780 24.10 4.84 0.72
C SER A 780 24.82 5.77 -0.26
N GLU A 781 25.37 6.90 0.23
CA GLU A 781 26.15 7.84 -0.58
C GLU A 781 27.26 7.15 -1.42
N SER A 782 27.43 7.58 -2.68
CA SER A 782 28.46 7.06 -3.60
C SER A 782 29.88 7.47 -3.16
N ILE A 783 30.66 6.53 -2.62
CA ILE A 783 31.97 6.81 -2.02
C ILE A 783 33.06 6.91 -3.09
N VAL A 784 33.47 8.14 -3.43
CA VAL A 784 34.54 8.39 -4.40
C VAL A 784 35.89 7.84 -3.95
N VAL A 785 36.51 7.03 -4.81
CA VAL A 785 37.87 6.50 -4.65
C VAL A 785 38.83 7.31 -5.52
N ARG A 786 39.78 8.02 -4.89
CA ARG A 786 40.68 9.01 -5.51
C ARG A 786 42.04 9.01 -4.83
N ALA A 787 43.07 9.52 -5.50
CA ALA A 787 44.45 9.45 -5.04
C ALA A 787 44.73 10.39 -3.85
N THR A 788 45.78 10.08 -3.09
CA THR A 788 46.22 10.91 -1.96
C THR A 788 46.76 12.26 -2.45
N GLY A 789 45.97 13.32 -2.29
CA GLY A 789 46.32 14.69 -2.68
C GLY A 789 45.39 15.31 -3.71
N ASP A 790 44.44 14.55 -4.26
CA ASP A 790 43.38 15.09 -5.11
C ASP A 790 42.48 16.05 -4.31
N PRO A 791 41.99 17.16 -4.91
CA PRO A 791 41.15 18.13 -4.22
C PRO A 791 39.84 17.48 -3.73
N LEU A 792 39.38 17.92 -2.55
CA LEU A 792 38.22 17.33 -1.88
C LEU A 792 36.87 17.68 -2.51
N ASP A 793 36.83 18.57 -3.52
CA ASP A 793 35.61 19.17 -4.06
C ASP A 793 34.53 18.11 -4.40
N PRO A 794 33.27 18.30 -3.96
CA PRO A 794 32.22 17.29 -4.09
C PRO A 794 31.49 17.42 -5.42
N LEU A 795 32.11 16.96 -6.51
CA LEU A 795 31.49 16.70 -7.83
C LEU A 795 30.78 17.89 -8.51
N ALA A 796 30.89 19.09 -7.94
CA ALA A 796 30.15 20.27 -8.35
C ALA A 796 30.59 20.80 -9.72
N GLY A 797 29.69 20.71 -10.71
CA GLY A 797 29.95 21.14 -12.09
C GLY A 797 30.62 20.08 -12.98
N TYR A 798 30.64 18.81 -12.55
CA TYR A 798 30.85 17.69 -13.47
C TYR A 798 29.56 17.40 -14.27
N ASP A 799 29.73 16.72 -15.40
CA ASP A 799 28.63 16.24 -16.25
C ASP A 799 27.94 15.05 -15.57
N PRO A 800 26.61 15.06 -15.32
CA PRO A 800 25.90 13.96 -14.64
C PRO A 800 26.07 12.58 -15.31
N THR A 801 26.42 12.53 -16.60
CA THR A 801 26.75 11.27 -17.29
C THR A 801 27.91 10.49 -16.66
N ILE A 802 28.72 11.08 -15.76
CA ILE A 802 29.71 10.32 -14.97
C ILE A 802 29.10 9.29 -14.00
N TYR A 803 27.78 9.23 -13.84
CA TYR A 803 27.05 8.23 -13.05
C TYR A 803 26.27 7.22 -13.89
N GLU A 804 26.17 7.42 -15.21
CA GLU A 804 25.24 6.73 -16.12
C GLU A 804 25.32 5.20 -15.99
N HIS A 805 26.50 4.62 -16.19
CA HIS A 805 26.70 3.17 -16.15
C HIS A 805 26.40 2.58 -14.75
N GLY A 806 26.67 3.29 -13.66
CA GLY A 806 26.38 2.85 -12.29
C GLY A 806 24.89 2.91 -11.93
N THR A 807 24.17 3.91 -12.44
CA THR A 807 22.70 3.97 -12.36
C THR A 807 22.06 2.89 -13.24
N GLU A 808 22.51 2.71 -14.49
CA GLU A 808 22.07 1.60 -15.36
C GLU A 808 22.28 0.25 -14.66
N MET A 809 23.49 0.00 -14.14
CA MET A 809 23.86 -1.20 -13.37
C MET A 809 22.91 -1.45 -12.19
N LEU A 810 22.62 -0.44 -11.35
CA LEU A 810 21.71 -0.62 -10.22
C LEU A 810 20.26 -0.81 -10.67
N SER A 811 19.82 -0.18 -11.76
CA SER A 811 18.46 -0.34 -12.28
C SER A 811 18.14 -1.79 -12.64
N MET A 812 19.07 -2.52 -13.28
CA MET A 812 18.92 -3.95 -13.59
C MET A 812 19.11 -4.86 -12.37
N ILE A 813 19.79 -4.39 -11.31
CA ILE A 813 19.91 -5.17 -10.06
C ILE A 813 18.60 -5.06 -9.25
N ALA A 814 18.10 -3.85 -9.01
CA ALA A 814 17.01 -3.59 -8.06
C ALA A 814 16.17 -2.32 -8.35
N GLY A 815 16.21 -1.71 -9.53
CA GLY A 815 15.32 -0.59 -9.90
C GLY A 815 13.88 -1.05 -10.16
N PRO A 816 12.84 -0.22 -9.90
CA PRO A 816 11.43 -0.60 -9.92
C PRO A 816 10.94 -1.36 -11.16
N ASP A 817 11.36 -0.94 -12.38
CA ASP A 817 10.86 -1.54 -13.63
C ASP A 817 11.75 -2.66 -14.18
N TYR A 818 13.05 -2.66 -13.84
CA TYR A 818 14.09 -3.47 -14.50
C TYR A 818 14.86 -4.39 -13.54
N GLY A 819 14.61 -4.31 -12.24
CA GLY A 819 15.40 -4.96 -11.21
C GLY A 819 15.20 -6.48 -11.12
N ALA A 820 16.28 -7.23 -11.28
CA ALA A 820 16.27 -8.67 -11.07
C ALA A 820 15.94 -9.08 -9.61
N ALA A 821 16.23 -8.23 -8.62
CA ALA A 821 16.10 -8.53 -7.19
C ALA A 821 15.13 -7.61 -6.43
N LEU A 822 14.07 -7.15 -7.10
CA LEU A 822 13.03 -6.26 -6.54
C LEU A 822 12.48 -6.71 -5.17
N GLY A 823 12.15 -8.00 -5.01
CA GLY A 823 11.68 -8.60 -3.75
C GLY A 823 12.76 -8.89 -2.71
N THR A 824 13.93 -8.24 -2.82
CA THR A 824 15.08 -8.48 -1.94
C THR A 824 15.46 -7.22 -1.17
N PRO A 825 15.38 -7.24 0.18
CA PRO A 825 15.95 -6.18 1.01
C PRO A 825 17.45 -6.03 0.75
N ILE A 826 17.85 -4.95 0.09
CA ILE A 826 19.22 -4.68 -0.37
C ILE A 826 19.67 -3.32 0.17
N LYS A 827 20.75 -3.32 0.94
CA LYS A 827 21.49 -2.10 1.27
C LYS A 827 22.64 -1.92 0.29
N VAL A 828 22.64 -0.83 -0.48
CA VAL A 828 23.69 -0.52 -1.45
C VAL A 828 24.75 0.38 -0.82
N VAL A 829 26.02 0.02 -1.04
CA VAL A 829 27.18 0.85 -0.71
C VAL A 829 28.04 0.96 -1.97
N ASN A 830 27.94 2.09 -2.66
CA ASN A 830 28.68 2.32 -3.90
C ASN A 830 30.11 2.81 -3.63
N TYR A 831 31.06 2.32 -4.42
CA TYR A 831 32.42 2.86 -4.51
C TYR A 831 32.70 3.30 -5.95
N ASN A 832 32.57 4.61 -6.20
CA ASN A 832 32.89 5.22 -7.49
C ASN A 832 34.40 5.17 -7.74
N ILE A 833 34.83 4.29 -8.65
CA ILE A 833 36.22 4.17 -9.13
C ILE A 833 36.46 4.87 -10.48
N TYR A 834 35.45 5.56 -11.02
CA TYR A 834 35.50 6.35 -12.26
C TYR A 834 35.13 7.83 -11.97
N PRO A 835 35.96 8.59 -11.22
CA PRO A 835 35.65 9.98 -10.87
C PRO A 835 35.62 10.96 -12.07
N ASP A 836 35.98 10.52 -13.27
CA ASP A 836 35.85 11.24 -14.55
C ASP A 836 34.82 10.59 -15.51
N GLY A 837 34.06 9.59 -15.05
CA GLY A 837 33.10 8.79 -15.82
C GLY A 837 33.71 7.90 -16.91
N ASN A 838 35.03 7.93 -17.14
CA ASN A 838 35.64 7.42 -18.37
C ASN A 838 36.86 6.52 -18.13
N THR A 839 37.59 6.68 -17.03
CA THR A 839 38.81 5.91 -16.74
C THR A 839 38.86 5.44 -15.29
N THR A 840 39.43 4.25 -15.10
CA THR A 840 39.73 3.71 -13.77
C THR A 840 41.08 3.00 -13.77
N THR A 841 41.56 2.60 -12.59
CA THR A 841 42.84 1.90 -12.40
C THR A 841 42.67 0.70 -11.48
N ILE A 842 43.50 -0.33 -11.66
CA ILE A 842 43.52 -1.49 -10.76
C ILE A 842 43.85 -1.07 -9.31
N SER A 843 44.61 0.01 -9.12
CA SER A 843 44.83 0.63 -7.81
C SER A 843 43.55 1.17 -7.15
N ALA A 844 42.66 1.81 -7.92
CA ALA A 844 41.37 2.28 -7.41
C ALA A 844 40.45 1.09 -7.07
N LEU A 845 40.45 0.04 -7.90
CA LEU A 845 39.72 -1.21 -7.62
C LEU A 845 40.21 -1.90 -6.33
N ILE A 846 41.53 -2.00 -6.12
CA ILE A 846 42.12 -2.54 -4.88
C ILE A 846 41.66 -1.72 -3.66
N GLU A 847 41.67 -0.40 -3.77
CA GLU A 847 41.24 0.47 -2.67
C GLU A 847 39.73 0.37 -2.42
N ALA A 848 38.89 0.32 -3.45
CA ALA A 848 37.45 0.11 -3.32
C ALA A 848 37.13 -1.21 -2.62
N VAL A 849 37.70 -2.33 -3.07
CA VAL A 849 37.53 -3.65 -2.42
C VAL A 849 38.02 -3.62 -0.97
N SER A 850 39.15 -2.96 -0.68
CA SER A 850 39.69 -2.85 0.68
C SER A 850 38.79 -2.00 1.60
N ARG A 851 38.22 -0.91 1.09
CA ARG A 851 37.25 -0.06 1.82
C ARG A 851 35.93 -0.81 2.04
N ALA A 852 35.39 -1.47 1.03
CA ALA A 852 34.19 -2.30 1.10
C ALA A 852 34.33 -3.45 2.11
N ASN A 853 35.46 -4.17 2.09
CA ASN A 853 35.82 -5.19 3.08
C ASN A 853 35.79 -4.64 4.51
N THR A 854 36.36 -3.45 4.71
CA THR A 854 36.37 -2.76 6.01
C THR A 854 34.96 -2.36 6.44
N HIS A 855 34.16 -1.80 5.53
CA HIS A 855 32.77 -1.40 5.78
C HIS A 855 31.89 -2.62 6.16
N LYS A 856 32.00 -3.72 5.41
CA LYS A 856 31.29 -4.98 5.68
C LYS A 856 31.66 -5.55 7.05
N SER A 857 32.95 -5.59 7.39
CA SER A 857 33.44 -6.12 8.67
C SER A 857 33.00 -5.29 9.88
N LEU A 858 32.81 -3.98 9.72
CA LEU A 858 32.44 -3.08 10.83
C LEU A 858 30.94 -2.89 11.01
N ASN A 859 30.19 -2.77 9.92
CA ASN A 859 28.79 -2.33 9.93
C ASN A 859 27.80 -3.47 9.63
N HIS A 860 28.25 -4.57 9.01
CA HIS A 860 27.38 -5.60 8.41
C HIS A 860 27.94 -7.01 8.59
N ALA A 861 28.60 -7.31 9.71
CA ALA A 861 29.34 -8.56 9.92
C ALA A 861 28.52 -9.82 9.55
N TYR A 862 27.28 -9.90 10.06
CA TYR A 862 26.38 -11.06 9.88
C TYR A 862 25.33 -10.91 8.77
N ASP A 863 25.31 -9.79 8.03
CA ASP A 863 24.50 -9.69 6.81
C ASP A 863 25.25 -10.39 5.66
N PRO A 864 24.59 -11.19 4.81
CA PRO A 864 25.22 -11.67 3.58
C PRO A 864 25.51 -10.51 2.62
N ALA A 865 26.56 -10.61 1.81
CA ALA A 865 26.94 -9.54 0.89
C ALA A 865 27.49 -10.00 -0.46
N THR A 866 27.31 -9.12 -1.45
CA THR A 866 27.75 -9.30 -2.83
C THR A 866 28.56 -8.09 -3.29
N PHE A 867 29.73 -8.33 -3.89
CA PHE A 867 30.56 -7.32 -4.52
C PHE A 867 30.35 -7.40 -6.03
N CYS A 868 29.82 -6.34 -6.63
CA CYS A 868 29.59 -6.25 -8.07
C CYS A 868 30.67 -5.38 -8.72
N ILE A 869 31.47 -5.98 -9.61
CA ILE A 869 32.60 -5.32 -10.28
C ILE A 869 32.42 -5.50 -11.80
N ALA A 870 31.74 -4.55 -12.45
CA ALA A 870 31.52 -4.65 -13.90
C ALA A 870 32.76 -4.30 -14.74
N SER A 871 33.78 -3.67 -14.13
CA SER A 871 35.05 -3.31 -14.76
C SER A 871 35.93 -4.51 -15.13
N SER A 872 36.54 -4.49 -16.32
CA SER A 872 37.56 -5.47 -16.75
C SER A 872 38.64 -4.80 -17.60
N SER A 873 39.89 -5.29 -17.54
CA SER A 873 41.01 -4.69 -18.26
C SER A 873 40.87 -4.86 -19.78
N ASN A 874 41.30 -3.86 -20.54
CA ASN A 874 41.37 -3.96 -22.01
C ASN A 874 42.61 -4.72 -22.53
N SER A 875 43.56 -5.02 -21.63
CA SER A 875 44.87 -5.60 -21.93
C SER A 875 45.06 -6.88 -21.11
N PRO A 876 45.53 -7.98 -21.72
CA PRO A 876 45.67 -9.25 -21.02
C PRO A 876 46.81 -9.20 -19.99
N GLY A 877 46.58 -9.85 -18.86
CA GLY A 877 47.44 -9.90 -17.69
C GLY A 877 46.65 -10.36 -16.47
N SER A 878 47.22 -11.31 -15.72
CA SER A 878 46.67 -11.79 -14.46
C SER A 878 46.59 -10.68 -13.40
N SER A 879 45.62 -10.80 -12.51
CA SER A 879 45.41 -9.90 -11.38
C SER A 879 46.70 -9.73 -10.56
N PRO A 880 47.07 -8.48 -10.18
CA PRO A 880 48.25 -8.25 -9.36
C PRO A 880 48.01 -8.70 -7.92
N ALA A 881 49.06 -9.19 -7.25
CA ALA A 881 49.01 -9.76 -5.90
C ALA A 881 48.31 -8.90 -4.81
N GLY A 882 48.22 -7.58 -5.00
CA GLY A 882 47.45 -6.69 -4.11
C GLY A 882 45.94 -6.80 -4.29
N LEU A 883 45.45 -7.02 -5.52
CA LEU A 883 44.04 -7.28 -5.80
C LEU A 883 43.67 -8.71 -5.42
N GLU A 884 44.55 -9.66 -5.72
CA GLU A 884 44.46 -11.04 -5.22
C GLU A 884 44.27 -11.04 -3.70
N SER A 885 45.17 -10.40 -2.94
CA SER A 885 45.08 -10.36 -1.47
C SER A 885 43.82 -9.67 -0.94
N ALA A 886 43.32 -8.63 -1.65
CA ALA A 886 42.10 -7.93 -1.24
C ALA A 886 40.86 -8.79 -1.44
N ILE A 887 40.77 -9.51 -2.57
CA ILE A 887 39.68 -10.44 -2.89
C ILE A 887 39.77 -11.71 -2.04
N ASP A 888 40.96 -12.27 -1.83
CA ASP A 888 41.16 -13.42 -0.94
C ASP A 888 40.68 -13.11 0.49
N TYR A 889 40.86 -11.87 0.97
CA TYR A 889 40.29 -11.37 2.23
C TYR A 889 38.75 -11.21 2.16
N THR A 890 38.19 -10.71 1.04
CA THR A 890 36.74 -10.64 0.80
C THR A 890 36.08 -12.02 0.95
N LEU A 891 36.73 -13.06 0.40
CA LEU A 891 36.22 -14.42 0.38
C LEU A 891 36.36 -15.15 1.72
N THR A 892 37.49 -14.96 2.42
CA THR A 892 37.89 -15.80 3.58
C THR A 892 37.83 -15.13 4.95
N ASN A 893 37.68 -13.80 5.01
CA ASN A 893 37.56 -13.05 6.27
C ASN A 893 36.31 -12.17 6.35
N VAL A 894 35.72 -11.82 5.20
CA VAL A 894 34.55 -10.93 5.10
C VAL A 894 33.28 -11.69 4.70
N TYR A 895 33.45 -12.91 4.15
CA TYR A 895 32.40 -13.81 3.68
C TYR A 895 31.40 -13.12 2.74
N ALA A 896 31.92 -12.48 1.68
CA ALA A 896 31.12 -11.86 0.63
C ALA A 896 31.43 -12.48 -0.74
N THR A 897 30.39 -12.69 -1.55
CA THR A 897 30.50 -13.24 -2.91
C THR A 897 30.91 -12.15 -3.88
N VAL A 898 31.76 -12.44 -4.86
CA VAL A 898 32.22 -11.45 -5.84
C VAL A 898 31.75 -11.82 -7.24
N LEU A 899 31.12 -10.90 -7.95
CA LEU A 899 30.81 -11.05 -9.38
C LEU A 899 31.66 -10.08 -10.20
N VAL A 900 32.31 -10.61 -11.24
CA VAL A 900 33.20 -9.88 -12.15
C VAL A 900 32.73 -10.02 -13.60
N SER A 901 32.76 -8.95 -14.39
CA SER A 901 32.38 -9.06 -15.80
C SER A 901 33.47 -9.71 -16.64
N ALA A 902 33.09 -10.51 -17.64
CA ALA A 902 34.05 -11.16 -18.55
C ALA A 902 34.73 -10.18 -19.53
N GLY A 903 34.19 -8.97 -19.72
CA GLY A 903 34.67 -7.94 -20.65
C GLY A 903 34.24 -8.12 -22.12
N ASN A 904 34.25 -7.01 -22.86
CA ASN A 904 33.56 -6.85 -24.16
C ASN A 904 34.49 -6.50 -25.34
N ASN A 905 35.80 -6.67 -25.17
CA ASN A 905 36.80 -6.06 -26.05
C ASN A 905 37.54 -7.06 -26.95
N SER A 906 37.38 -8.37 -26.74
CA SER A 906 37.99 -9.40 -27.58
C SER A 906 37.28 -10.75 -27.43
N ASN A 907 37.60 -11.69 -28.33
CA ASN A 907 37.05 -13.05 -28.26
C ASN A 907 37.95 -14.05 -27.51
N ASP A 908 38.98 -13.55 -26.82
CA ASP A 908 39.94 -14.32 -26.02
C ASP A 908 39.31 -14.80 -24.69
N SER A 909 40.06 -15.55 -23.87
CA SER A 909 39.52 -16.11 -22.61
C SER A 909 39.41 -15.06 -21.51
N ALA A 910 38.36 -15.11 -20.70
CA ALA A 910 38.22 -14.29 -19.50
C ALA A 910 39.36 -14.54 -18.49
N ALA A 911 39.90 -15.76 -18.47
CA ALA A 911 41.05 -16.18 -17.66
C ALA A 911 42.34 -15.37 -17.92
N ASP A 912 42.44 -14.65 -19.04
CA ASP A 912 43.63 -13.88 -19.42
C ASP A 912 43.57 -12.40 -18.94
N TYR A 913 42.53 -11.94 -18.23
CA TYR A 913 42.31 -10.50 -17.95
C TYR A 913 41.89 -10.20 -16.50
N THR A 914 42.46 -9.15 -15.91
CA THR A 914 42.08 -8.63 -14.58
C THR A 914 40.73 -7.91 -14.61
N PRO A 915 39.79 -8.11 -13.65
CA PRO A 915 39.77 -9.08 -12.55
C PRO A 915 39.07 -10.40 -12.94
N SER A 916 38.68 -10.56 -14.20
CA SER A 916 37.96 -11.72 -14.74
C SER A 916 38.70 -13.05 -14.51
N ASP A 917 40.03 -13.03 -14.43
CA ASP A 917 40.90 -14.16 -14.10
C ASP A 917 40.75 -14.68 -12.66
N LEU A 918 40.09 -13.92 -11.79
CA LEU A 918 39.82 -14.32 -10.42
C LEU A 918 38.72 -15.39 -10.32
N GLY A 919 37.72 -15.42 -11.21
CA GLY A 919 36.69 -16.48 -11.23
C GLY A 919 37.27 -17.88 -11.52
N VAL A 920 38.25 -17.94 -12.42
CA VAL A 920 38.95 -19.19 -12.76
C VAL A 920 39.96 -19.60 -11.69
N SER A 921 40.44 -18.67 -10.85
CA SER A 921 41.49 -18.93 -9.85
C SER A 921 41.03 -18.99 -8.39
N ARG A 922 39.83 -18.49 -8.05
CA ARG A 922 39.24 -18.50 -6.71
C ARG A 922 37.80 -18.98 -6.74
N LYS A 923 37.38 -19.67 -5.68
CA LYS A 923 35.97 -19.99 -5.45
C LYS A 923 35.28 -18.93 -4.59
N GLY A 924 34.06 -18.59 -4.98
CA GLY A 924 33.32 -17.39 -4.55
C GLY A 924 33.60 -16.14 -5.37
N VAL A 925 34.35 -16.25 -6.47
CA VAL A 925 34.40 -15.24 -7.53
C VAL A 925 33.71 -15.82 -8.76
N ILE A 926 32.78 -15.08 -9.35
CA ILE A 926 31.96 -15.54 -10.46
C ILE A 926 32.19 -14.63 -11.66
N CYS A 927 32.83 -15.15 -12.72
CA CYS A 927 32.97 -14.40 -13.96
C CYS A 927 31.70 -14.55 -14.81
N VAL A 928 31.13 -13.44 -15.30
CA VAL A 928 29.84 -13.43 -16.02
C VAL A 928 29.97 -12.96 -17.47
N GLY A 929 29.49 -13.79 -18.41
CA GLY A 929 29.38 -13.49 -19.83
C GLY A 929 27.97 -13.07 -20.29
N ALA A 930 27.90 -12.25 -21.33
CA ALA A 930 26.63 -11.81 -21.92
C ALA A 930 26.08 -12.78 -23.00
N THR A 931 24.77 -13.05 -22.93
CA THR A 931 23.98 -13.69 -23.99
C THR A 931 22.99 -12.73 -24.67
N ASP A 932 22.57 -13.11 -25.87
CA ASP A 932 21.47 -12.48 -26.63
C ASP A 932 20.13 -13.22 -26.40
N PRO A 933 19.00 -12.74 -26.96
CA PRO A 933 17.68 -13.40 -26.83
C PRO A 933 17.56 -14.78 -27.49
N ALA A 934 18.55 -15.24 -28.25
CA ALA A 934 18.64 -16.62 -28.74
C ALA A 934 19.48 -17.52 -27.83
N ASN A 935 19.93 -16.99 -26.68
CA ASN A 935 20.93 -17.57 -25.79
C ASN A 935 22.30 -17.76 -26.43
N ASP A 936 22.61 -17.06 -27.53
CA ASP A 936 23.94 -17.04 -28.13
C ASP A 936 24.84 -15.96 -27.51
N ARG A 937 26.15 -16.13 -27.66
CA ARG A 937 27.16 -15.24 -27.03
C ARG A 937 27.17 -13.89 -27.73
N VAL A 938 27.03 -12.81 -26.97
CA VAL A 938 27.11 -11.44 -27.52
C VAL A 938 28.50 -11.22 -28.15
N PRO A 939 28.59 -10.63 -29.37
CA PRO A 939 29.88 -10.43 -30.02
C PRO A 939 30.88 -9.64 -29.17
N ASN A 940 32.11 -10.15 -29.09
CA ASN A 940 33.23 -9.59 -28.32
C ASN A 940 33.14 -9.69 -26.78
N THR A 941 32.08 -10.28 -26.22
CA THR A 941 32.15 -10.91 -24.88
C THR A 941 33.25 -11.99 -24.90
N ARG A 942 34.08 -12.11 -23.86
CA ARG A 942 35.15 -13.12 -23.79
C ARG A 942 34.67 -14.59 -23.72
N THR A 943 35.55 -15.56 -23.95
CA THR A 943 35.25 -16.99 -23.72
C THR A 943 35.44 -17.37 -22.25
N ASP A 944 34.91 -18.53 -21.90
CA ASP A 944 35.17 -19.24 -20.64
C ASP A 944 34.82 -18.48 -19.33
N PRO A 945 33.73 -17.69 -19.26
CA PRO A 945 33.19 -17.25 -17.97
C PRO A 945 32.49 -18.41 -17.25
N ASP A 946 32.36 -18.30 -15.93
CA ASP A 946 31.74 -19.30 -15.08
C ASP A 946 30.22 -19.37 -15.33
N LEU A 947 29.56 -18.20 -15.37
CA LEU A 947 28.14 -18.04 -15.66
C LEU A 947 27.88 -17.13 -16.86
N TRP A 948 26.64 -17.19 -17.35
CA TRP A 948 26.12 -16.37 -18.43
C TRP A 948 24.80 -15.73 -18.01
N ALA A 949 24.51 -14.52 -18.49
CA ALA A 949 23.23 -13.86 -18.28
C ALA A 949 22.92 -12.92 -19.47
N PRO A 950 21.67 -12.45 -19.63
CA PRO A 950 21.28 -11.50 -20.67
C PRO A 950 22.20 -10.26 -20.73
N GLY A 951 22.55 -9.82 -21.94
CA GLY A 951 23.44 -8.66 -22.11
C GLY A 951 23.49 -8.06 -23.53
N LEU A 952 22.42 -8.21 -24.32
CA LEU A 952 22.24 -7.49 -25.59
C LEU A 952 20.91 -6.72 -25.56
N ASN A 953 20.99 -5.39 -25.53
CA ASN A 953 19.83 -4.51 -25.36
C ASN A 953 18.99 -4.95 -24.14
N VAL A 954 19.63 -5.01 -22.96
CA VAL A 954 18.94 -5.21 -21.69
C VAL A 954 18.34 -3.87 -21.28
N GLU A 955 17.05 -3.85 -20.99
CA GLU A 955 16.31 -2.66 -20.58
C GLU A 955 16.77 -2.22 -19.18
N ALA A 956 16.98 -0.91 -19.02
CA ALA A 956 17.58 -0.28 -17.84
C ALA A 956 17.06 1.17 -17.71
N ALA A 957 17.34 1.81 -16.57
CA ALA A 957 17.06 3.23 -16.35
C ALA A 957 18.34 4.08 -16.48
N ASP A 958 18.24 5.23 -17.14
CA ASP A 958 19.30 6.24 -17.18
C ASP A 958 19.30 7.11 -15.90
N ILE A 959 20.20 8.10 -15.83
CA ILE A 959 20.31 9.02 -14.68
C ILE A 959 19.02 9.77 -14.37
N ASP A 960 18.23 10.10 -15.40
CA ASP A 960 16.96 10.82 -15.30
C ASP A 960 15.79 9.85 -15.01
N GLY A 961 16.04 8.54 -14.92
CA GLY A 961 15.05 7.49 -14.68
C GLY A 961 14.32 7.00 -15.93
N ASN A 962 14.75 7.36 -17.14
CA ASN A 962 14.10 6.96 -18.38
C ASN A 962 14.62 5.62 -18.91
N LEU A 963 13.81 4.96 -19.74
CA LEU A 963 14.19 3.72 -20.42
C LEU A 963 15.39 3.91 -21.37
N THR A 964 16.52 3.33 -20.98
CA THR A 964 17.72 3.09 -21.81
C THR A 964 17.86 1.58 -22.07
N THR A 965 18.84 1.18 -22.90
CA THR A 965 19.18 -0.23 -23.11
C THR A 965 20.69 -0.46 -23.14
N MET A 966 21.23 -1.15 -22.14
CA MET A 966 22.67 -1.43 -22.07
C MET A 966 23.04 -2.73 -22.79
N THR A 967 24.26 -2.81 -23.33
CA THR A 967 24.80 -3.99 -24.02
C THR A 967 26.22 -4.30 -23.59
N GLY A 968 26.46 -5.55 -23.20
CA GLY A 968 27.77 -6.08 -22.79
C GLY A 968 27.73 -6.81 -21.45
N THR A 969 28.89 -7.30 -21.03
CA THR A 969 29.06 -8.07 -19.79
C THR A 969 28.70 -7.32 -18.51
N SER A 970 28.63 -5.98 -18.54
CA SER A 970 28.11 -5.20 -17.41
C SER A 970 26.66 -5.60 -17.09
N ALA A 971 25.78 -5.61 -18.10
CA ALA A 971 24.36 -5.95 -17.94
C ALA A 971 24.16 -7.39 -17.45
N SER A 972 24.95 -8.33 -17.99
CA SER A 972 24.92 -9.71 -17.50
C SER A 972 25.42 -9.83 -16.06
N THR A 973 26.41 -9.02 -15.66
CA THR A 973 26.92 -8.97 -14.28
C THR A 973 25.90 -8.36 -13.33
N ALA A 974 25.15 -7.33 -13.75
CA ALA A 974 24.05 -6.74 -12.99
C ALA A 974 22.94 -7.76 -12.71
N LEU A 975 22.39 -8.40 -13.75
CA LEU A 975 21.33 -9.40 -13.59
C LEU A 975 21.78 -10.62 -12.76
N ALA A 976 23.02 -11.08 -12.97
CA ALA A 976 23.60 -12.15 -12.14
C ALA A 976 23.85 -11.72 -10.68
N THR A 977 24.12 -10.42 -10.43
CA THR A 977 24.25 -9.86 -9.08
C THR A 977 22.90 -9.82 -8.38
N GLY A 978 21.83 -9.42 -9.07
CA GLY A 978 20.47 -9.51 -8.53
C GLY A 978 20.09 -10.95 -8.16
N ALA A 979 20.34 -11.91 -9.05
CA ALA A 979 20.16 -13.33 -8.74
C ALA A 979 21.01 -13.77 -7.52
N ALA A 980 22.27 -13.36 -7.42
CA ALA A 980 23.12 -13.68 -6.27
C ALA A 980 22.57 -13.09 -4.96
N LEU A 981 22.04 -11.87 -4.97
CA LEU A 981 21.39 -11.25 -3.81
C LEU A 981 20.12 -12.02 -3.38
N ILE A 982 19.28 -12.47 -4.32
CA ILE A 982 18.14 -13.35 -4.00
C ILE A 982 18.60 -14.64 -3.31
N TYR A 983 19.59 -15.35 -3.88
CA TYR A 983 20.08 -16.61 -3.32
C TYR A 983 20.70 -16.39 -1.93
N LEU A 984 21.40 -15.27 -1.72
CA LEU A 984 22.00 -14.92 -0.45
C LEU A 984 20.99 -14.43 0.61
N SER A 985 19.90 -13.76 0.24
CA SER A 985 18.82 -13.42 1.18
C SER A 985 18.05 -14.67 1.63
N LEU A 986 17.84 -15.62 0.72
CA LEU A 986 17.20 -16.90 1.04
C LEU A 986 18.13 -17.86 1.79
N ASN A 987 19.45 -17.70 1.63
CA ASN A 987 20.48 -18.53 2.24
C ASN A 987 21.66 -17.72 2.84
N PRO A 988 21.45 -16.87 3.86
CA PRO A 988 22.44 -15.92 4.38
C PRO A 988 23.76 -16.49 4.92
N VAL A 989 23.83 -17.81 5.13
CA VAL A 989 25.00 -18.51 5.67
C VAL A 989 25.83 -19.24 4.61
N LEU A 990 25.50 -19.08 3.31
CA LEU A 990 26.34 -19.61 2.25
C LEU A 990 27.70 -18.92 2.27
N THR A 991 28.79 -19.70 2.35
CA THR A 991 30.11 -19.15 2.05
C THR A 991 30.15 -18.72 0.58
N PRO A 992 31.04 -17.79 0.19
CA PRO A 992 31.16 -17.37 -1.20
C PRO A 992 31.30 -18.55 -2.19
N ALA A 993 32.05 -19.59 -1.83
CA ALA A 993 32.21 -20.79 -2.65
C ALA A 993 30.92 -21.64 -2.76
N ASP A 994 30.09 -21.66 -1.72
CA ASP A 994 28.80 -22.34 -1.74
C ASP A 994 27.75 -21.53 -2.51
N ALA A 995 27.81 -20.19 -2.44
CA ALA A 995 26.96 -19.28 -3.21
C ALA A 995 27.24 -19.37 -4.73
N GLU A 996 28.52 -19.41 -5.11
CA GLU A 996 28.92 -19.77 -6.48
C GLU A 996 28.36 -21.14 -6.87
N THR A 997 28.58 -22.17 -6.04
CA THR A 997 28.14 -23.55 -6.33
C THR A 997 26.62 -23.65 -6.46
N ALA A 998 25.85 -22.92 -5.65
CA ALA A 998 24.39 -22.85 -5.72
C ALA A 998 23.91 -22.27 -7.07
N LEU A 999 24.47 -21.11 -7.46
CA LEU A 999 24.17 -20.48 -8.75
C LEU A 999 24.61 -21.36 -9.94
N ASP A 1000 25.76 -22.04 -9.84
CA ASP A 1000 26.30 -22.96 -10.85
C ASP A 1000 25.44 -24.23 -11.05
N LEU A 1001 24.84 -24.75 -9.97
CA LEU A 1001 24.00 -25.95 -9.99
C LEU A 1001 22.57 -25.66 -10.45
N SER A 1002 22.02 -24.50 -10.10
CA SER A 1002 20.69 -24.08 -10.52
C SER A 1002 20.66 -23.45 -11.92
N ALA A 1003 21.80 -23.05 -12.48
CA ALA A 1003 21.89 -22.45 -13.81
C ALA A 1003 21.33 -23.34 -14.96
N GLN A 1004 20.60 -22.71 -15.88
CA GLN A 1004 19.99 -23.33 -17.05
C GLN A 1004 21.05 -23.63 -18.12
N LEU A 1005 21.27 -24.91 -18.43
CA LEU A 1005 22.29 -25.33 -19.39
C LEU A 1005 21.79 -25.22 -20.85
N VAL A 1006 22.03 -24.07 -21.50
CA VAL A 1006 21.58 -23.79 -22.87
C VAL A 1006 22.77 -23.72 -23.83
N GLY A 1007 22.83 -24.61 -24.81
CA GLY A 1007 23.89 -24.63 -25.83
C GLY A 1007 25.32 -24.80 -25.28
N GLY A 1008 25.46 -25.38 -24.08
CA GLY A 1008 26.73 -25.50 -23.35
C GLY A 1008 27.09 -24.31 -22.45
N LYS A 1009 26.23 -23.27 -22.39
CA LYS A 1009 26.35 -22.11 -21.50
C LYS A 1009 25.51 -22.36 -20.24
N ARG A 1010 26.04 -22.02 -19.06
CA ARG A 1010 25.28 -22.02 -17.79
C ARG A 1010 24.64 -20.65 -17.61
N ILE A 1011 23.36 -20.53 -17.91
CA ILE A 1011 22.62 -19.26 -17.83
C ILE A 1011 22.00 -19.12 -16.44
N VAL A 1012 22.23 -17.98 -15.79
CA VAL A 1012 21.73 -17.70 -14.44
C VAL A 1012 20.22 -17.89 -14.35
N PHE A 1013 19.75 -18.37 -13.20
CA PHE A 1013 18.37 -18.81 -13.00
C PHE A 1013 17.82 -18.27 -11.69
N VAL A 1014 16.70 -17.56 -11.76
CA VAL A 1014 15.84 -17.24 -10.63
C VAL A 1014 14.59 -18.11 -10.75
N PRO A 1015 14.49 -19.19 -9.94
CA PRO A 1015 13.31 -20.05 -9.92
C PRO A 1015 12.03 -19.29 -9.57
N ASP A 1016 10.96 -19.53 -10.34
CA ASP A 1016 9.62 -19.09 -10.00
C ASP A 1016 9.18 -19.71 -8.65
N PRO A 1017 8.90 -18.90 -7.60
CA PRO A 1017 8.56 -19.40 -6.27
C PRO A 1017 7.19 -20.11 -6.22
N LEU A 1018 6.34 -19.92 -7.23
CA LEU A 1018 5.02 -20.56 -7.36
C LEU A 1018 5.12 -21.99 -7.92
N SER A 1019 6.26 -22.38 -8.50
CA SER A 1019 6.51 -23.71 -9.06
C SER A 1019 7.13 -24.64 -8.00
N PRO A 1020 6.42 -25.67 -7.48
CA PRO A 1020 6.90 -26.44 -6.32
C PRO A 1020 8.19 -27.25 -6.55
N GLY A 1021 8.54 -27.53 -7.81
CA GLY A 1021 9.80 -28.17 -8.18
C GLY A 1021 10.96 -27.18 -8.41
N ALA A 1022 10.65 -25.91 -8.69
CA ALA A 1022 11.65 -24.86 -8.89
C ALA A 1022 12.02 -24.19 -7.56
N ALA A 1023 11.03 -24.04 -6.65
CA ALA A 1023 11.19 -23.61 -5.27
C ALA A 1023 12.38 -24.28 -4.55
N GLN A 1024 12.55 -25.61 -4.72
CA GLN A 1024 13.64 -26.36 -4.08
C GLN A 1024 15.03 -26.01 -4.62
N ALA A 1025 15.14 -25.47 -5.84
CA ALA A 1025 16.42 -25.05 -6.43
C ALA A 1025 16.94 -23.69 -5.89
N LEU A 1026 16.13 -23.00 -5.09
CA LEU A 1026 16.57 -21.82 -4.31
C LEU A 1026 17.15 -22.20 -2.94
N ASN A 1027 16.95 -23.42 -2.42
CA ASN A 1027 17.35 -23.76 -1.07
C ASN A 1027 18.65 -24.58 -1.01
N HIS A 1028 19.66 -24.00 -0.37
CA HIS A 1028 20.98 -24.58 -0.16
C HIS A 1028 21.38 -24.58 1.34
N MET A 1029 20.54 -24.01 2.22
CA MET A 1029 20.75 -24.02 3.67
C MET A 1029 20.17 -25.27 4.36
N SER A 1030 20.86 -25.71 5.41
CA SER A 1030 20.40 -26.65 6.44
C SER A 1030 20.82 -26.15 7.84
N TYR A 1031 20.30 -26.74 8.93
CA TYR A 1031 20.76 -26.44 10.29
C TYR A 1031 22.29 -26.54 10.43
N THR A 1032 22.91 -27.59 9.88
CA THR A 1032 24.38 -27.76 9.93
C THR A 1032 25.13 -26.66 9.17
N SER A 1033 24.55 -26.10 8.10
CA SER A 1033 25.12 -24.94 7.39
C SER A 1033 25.08 -23.67 8.26
N TRP A 1034 23.98 -23.47 8.99
CA TRP A 1034 23.76 -22.33 9.88
C TRP A 1034 24.61 -22.42 11.16
N ALA A 1035 24.67 -23.60 11.79
CA ALA A 1035 25.52 -23.85 12.94
C ALA A 1035 27.00 -23.61 12.62
N ALA A 1036 27.48 -24.07 11.47
CA ALA A 1036 28.86 -23.86 11.02
C ALA A 1036 29.22 -22.39 10.74
N TRP A 1037 28.25 -21.52 10.44
CA TRP A 1037 28.46 -20.07 10.27
C TRP A 1037 28.67 -19.34 11.60
N TYR A 1038 28.08 -19.87 12.68
CA TYR A 1038 28.22 -19.35 14.04
C TYR A 1038 29.27 -20.12 14.88
N ASP A 1039 30.16 -20.90 14.25
CA ASP A 1039 31.16 -21.77 14.91
C ASP A 1039 30.57 -22.75 15.96
N LEU A 1040 29.32 -23.19 15.75
CA LEU A 1040 28.57 -24.10 16.65
C LEU A 1040 28.75 -25.59 16.31
N ASP A 1041 28.35 -26.46 17.26
CA ASP A 1041 28.34 -27.91 17.06
C ASP A 1041 27.30 -28.32 16.00
N SER A 1042 27.73 -29.15 15.04
CA SER A 1042 26.99 -29.42 13.79
C SER A 1042 25.69 -30.22 13.93
N ASP A 1043 25.51 -30.87 15.09
CA ASP A 1043 24.29 -31.56 15.52
C ASP A 1043 23.58 -30.84 16.67
N GLY A 1044 24.09 -29.70 17.14
CA GLY A 1044 23.54 -28.85 18.18
C GLY A 1044 23.38 -29.50 19.56
N ILE A 1045 24.10 -30.59 19.86
CA ILE A 1045 23.89 -31.39 21.09
C ILE A 1045 25.12 -31.35 22.00
N ALA A 1046 24.91 -30.88 23.23
CA ALA A 1046 25.93 -30.92 24.27
C ALA A 1046 26.26 -32.38 24.69
N PRO A 1047 27.45 -32.66 25.27
CA PRO A 1047 27.88 -34.01 25.66
C PRO A 1047 27.01 -34.75 26.71
N ASN A 1048 25.95 -34.10 27.21
CA ASN A 1048 24.93 -34.67 28.10
C ASN A 1048 23.70 -35.21 27.34
N GLY A 1049 23.58 -34.98 26.03
CA GLY A 1049 22.43 -35.37 25.20
C GLY A 1049 21.26 -34.38 25.21
N LEU A 1050 21.49 -33.14 25.62
CA LEU A 1050 20.55 -32.02 25.48
C LEU A 1050 21.03 -31.07 24.38
N ASP A 1051 20.11 -30.32 23.78
CA ASP A 1051 20.47 -29.29 22.82
C ASP A 1051 21.24 -28.14 23.49
N VAL A 1052 22.12 -27.49 22.73
CA VAL A 1052 22.95 -26.36 23.19
C VAL A 1052 22.12 -25.08 23.20
N ASP A 1053 22.42 -24.22 24.18
CA ASP A 1053 21.96 -22.83 24.35
C ASP A 1053 23.27 -22.05 24.55
N HIS A 1054 23.72 -21.31 23.53
CA HIS A 1054 25.05 -20.69 23.51
C HIS A 1054 25.08 -19.31 24.16
N ASP A 1055 24.06 -18.47 23.97
CA ASP A 1055 24.01 -17.11 24.52
C ASP A 1055 23.45 -17.04 25.96
N GLY A 1056 22.69 -18.04 26.40
CA GLY A 1056 22.07 -18.13 27.71
C GLY A 1056 20.71 -17.42 27.85
N ASP A 1057 20.02 -17.07 26.75
CA ASP A 1057 18.69 -16.43 26.79
C ASP A 1057 17.57 -17.41 27.21
N GLY A 1058 17.80 -18.71 27.04
CA GLY A 1058 16.90 -19.80 27.41
C GLY A 1058 16.25 -20.56 26.24
N TRP A 1059 16.58 -20.22 25.00
CA TRP A 1059 16.29 -21.01 23.80
C TRP A 1059 17.51 -21.83 23.36
N SER A 1060 17.28 -22.99 22.75
CA SER A 1060 18.38 -23.75 22.13
C SER A 1060 18.72 -23.24 20.72
N ASP A 1061 19.99 -23.40 20.31
CA ASP A 1061 20.50 -23.03 18.99
C ASP A 1061 19.61 -23.58 17.85
N LYS A 1062 18.97 -24.76 18.05
CA LYS A 1062 18.01 -25.35 17.11
C LYS A 1062 16.67 -24.64 17.10
N GLU A 1063 16.10 -24.35 18.26
CA GLU A 1063 14.81 -23.65 18.34
C GLU A 1063 14.92 -22.25 17.74
N GLU A 1064 16.07 -21.59 17.93
CA GLU A 1064 16.40 -20.36 17.21
C GLU A 1064 16.42 -20.54 15.70
N TYR A 1065 17.18 -21.51 15.18
CA TYR A 1065 17.21 -21.82 13.75
C TYR A 1065 15.82 -22.10 13.17
N PHE A 1066 15.01 -22.90 13.87
CA PHE A 1066 13.71 -23.35 13.38
C PHE A 1066 12.60 -22.29 13.53
N PHE A 1067 12.59 -21.51 14.61
CA PHE A 1067 11.46 -20.66 14.97
C PHE A 1067 11.73 -19.15 14.87
N PHE A 1068 12.98 -18.71 14.98
CA PHE A 1068 13.28 -17.27 15.08
C PHE A 1068 14.25 -16.73 14.03
N GLY A 1069 15.16 -17.55 13.48
CA GLY A 1069 16.20 -17.10 12.55
C GLY A 1069 17.16 -16.07 13.16
N SER A 1070 17.36 -16.14 14.48
CA SER A 1070 18.20 -15.23 15.28
C SER A 1070 19.70 -15.52 15.15
N ASP A 1071 20.51 -14.72 15.84
CA ASP A 1071 21.95 -14.91 16.00
C ASP A 1071 22.21 -15.59 17.37
N PRO A 1072 22.60 -16.88 17.39
CA PRO A 1072 22.73 -17.69 18.61
C PRO A 1072 23.90 -17.29 19.51
N ILE A 1073 24.72 -16.31 19.09
CA ILE A 1073 25.82 -15.77 19.90
C ILE A 1073 25.39 -14.47 20.61
N SER A 1074 24.23 -13.89 20.25
CA SER A 1074 23.87 -12.50 20.57
C SER A 1074 22.60 -12.35 21.41
N ALA A 1075 22.65 -12.85 22.64
CA ALA A 1075 21.74 -12.63 23.78
C ALA A 1075 20.40 -11.95 23.44
N GLY A 1076 19.41 -12.77 23.07
CA GLY A 1076 18.07 -12.34 22.69
C GLY A 1076 17.30 -11.54 23.78
N ILE A 1077 16.12 -11.02 23.41
CA ILE A 1077 15.10 -10.67 24.40
C ILE A 1077 14.35 -11.98 24.73
N PRO A 1078 14.44 -12.52 25.96
CA PRO A 1078 13.93 -13.86 26.27
C PRO A 1078 12.45 -14.03 25.92
N ARG A 1079 12.17 -14.74 24.81
CA ARG A 1079 10.81 -14.98 24.34
C ARG A 1079 10.16 -16.04 25.23
N THR A 1080 9.14 -15.68 25.99
CA THR A 1080 8.60 -16.57 27.05
C THR A 1080 7.72 -17.72 26.55
N GLN A 1081 7.18 -17.63 25.32
CA GLN A 1081 6.40 -18.67 24.64
C GLN A 1081 6.57 -18.51 23.13
N ASN A 1082 6.81 -19.60 22.40
CA ASN A 1082 6.72 -19.59 20.92
C ASN A 1082 5.29 -19.90 20.45
N LEU A 1083 4.76 -21.09 20.82
CA LEU A 1083 3.37 -21.45 20.52
C LEU A 1083 2.42 -20.78 21.52
N LYS A 1084 1.57 -19.89 21.03
CA LYS A 1084 0.59 -19.11 21.80
C LYS A 1084 -0.82 -19.38 21.27
N MET A 1085 -1.78 -19.68 22.16
CA MET A 1085 -3.19 -19.65 21.80
C MET A 1085 -3.67 -18.19 21.71
N VAL A 1086 -4.27 -17.80 20.58
CA VAL A 1086 -4.66 -16.41 20.30
C VAL A 1086 -6.18 -16.20 20.25
N ALA A 1087 -6.96 -17.25 20.01
CA ALA A 1087 -8.42 -17.24 20.17
C ALA A 1087 -8.92 -18.64 20.56
N SER A 1088 -10.09 -18.75 21.19
CA SER A 1088 -10.73 -20.04 21.49
C SER A 1088 -12.24 -19.90 21.69
N SER A 1089 -12.99 -20.87 21.17
CA SER A 1089 -14.44 -21.01 21.31
C SER A 1089 -14.80 -22.39 21.91
N GLN A 1090 -16.09 -22.73 21.95
CA GLN A 1090 -16.54 -24.08 22.35
C GLN A 1090 -16.24 -25.17 21.30
N SER A 1091 -15.94 -24.78 20.05
CA SER A 1091 -15.75 -25.71 18.92
C SER A 1091 -14.45 -25.49 18.14
N SER A 1092 -13.62 -24.52 18.52
CA SER A 1092 -12.34 -24.21 17.86
C SER A 1092 -11.33 -23.56 18.81
N ALA A 1093 -10.04 -23.67 18.50
CA ALA A 1093 -8.99 -22.84 19.08
C ALA A 1093 -7.95 -22.46 18.02
N SER A 1094 -7.59 -21.17 18.00
CA SER A 1094 -6.56 -20.59 17.13
C SER A 1094 -5.24 -20.47 17.88
N PHE A 1095 -4.16 -20.89 17.24
CA PHE A 1095 -2.80 -20.82 17.76
C PHE A 1095 -1.89 -20.13 16.76
N GLU A 1096 -0.93 -19.35 17.27
CA GLU A 1096 0.14 -18.73 16.50
C GLU A 1096 1.49 -19.21 17.03
N PHE A 1097 2.47 -19.37 16.14
CA PHE A 1097 3.87 -19.60 16.49
C PHE A 1097 4.79 -18.87 15.51
N SER A 1098 6.01 -18.57 15.95
CA SER A 1098 7.07 -18.05 15.08
C SER A 1098 7.73 -19.20 14.33
N LEU A 1099 7.93 -19.01 13.02
CA LEU A 1099 8.74 -19.85 12.15
C LEU A 1099 9.88 -19.00 11.60
N SER A 1100 11.09 -19.54 11.53
CA SER A 1100 12.23 -18.85 10.93
C SER A 1100 11.96 -18.48 9.47
N CYS A 1101 12.22 -17.23 9.09
CA CYS A 1101 11.97 -16.76 7.72
C CYS A 1101 12.93 -17.39 6.69
N LEU A 1102 13.99 -18.03 7.17
CA LEU A 1102 14.89 -18.89 6.39
C LEU A 1102 14.21 -20.20 5.95
N LEU A 1103 13.20 -20.64 6.69
CA LEU A 1103 12.50 -21.92 6.51
C LEU A 1103 11.07 -21.76 5.99
N TYR A 1104 10.46 -20.60 6.18
CA TYR A 1104 9.14 -20.27 5.64
C TYR A 1104 9.16 -20.19 4.10
N GLN A 1105 8.15 -20.79 3.47
CA GLN A 1105 7.76 -20.48 2.09
C GLN A 1105 6.25 -20.64 1.95
N ASN A 1106 5.59 -19.78 1.17
CA ASN A 1106 4.13 -19.80 1.09
C ASN A 1106 3.59 -21.12 0.51
N SER A 1107 4.27 -21.71 -0.47
CA SER A 1107 3.93 -23.00 -1.06
C SER A 1107 4.14 -24.20 -0.12
N THR A 1108 5.01 -24.08 0.90
CA THR A 1108 5.38 -25.20 1.78
C THR A 1108 4.48 -25.40 3.00
N LEU A 1109 3.60 -24.45 3.32
CA LEU A 1109 2.52 -24.66 4.30
C LEU A 1109 1.36 -25.52 3.75
N SER A 1110 1.38 -25.83 2.45
CA SER A 1110 0.49 -26.85 1.88
C SER A 1110 1.07 -28.26 2.08
N ALA A 1111 0.21 -29.29 2.15
CA ALA A 1111 0.64 -30.67 2.34
C ALA A 1111 1.65 -31.08 1.22
N PRO A 1112 2.88 -31.53 1.57
CA PRO A 1112 3.22 -32.29 2.78
C PRO A 1112 3.93 -31.50 3.89
N TYR A 1113 3.74 -30.18 4.01
CA TYR A 1113 4.25 -29.37 5.14
C TYR A 1113 5.79 -29.36 5.29
N ARG A 1114 6.52 -29.47 4.17
CA ARG A 1114 8.00 -29.50 4.17
C ARG A 1114 8.60 -28.10 4.09
N LEU A 1115 9.17 -27.63 5.20
CA LEU A 1115 9.96 -26.41 5.32
C LEU A 1115 11.10 -26.34 4.28
N ARG A 1116 11.64 -25.14 4.06
CA ARG A 1116 12.56 -24.85 2.96
C ARG A 1116 13.84 -25.72 2.97
N ASP A 1117 14.39 -26.02 4.14
CA ASP A 1117 15.55 -26.92 4.34
C ASP A 1117 15.24 -28.40 4.07
N GLY A 1118 13.99 -28.72 3.75
CA GLY A 1118 13.47 -30.06 3.52
C GLY A 1118 12.85 -30.71 4.75
N THR A 1119 13.03 -30.19 5.97
CA THR A 1119 12.38 -30.76 7.16
C THR A 1119 10.86 -30.65 7.10
N THR A 1120 10.15 -31.56 7.76
CA THR A 1120 8.69 -31.58 7.85
C THR A 1120 8.24 -30.89 9.14
N LEU A 1121 7.42 -29.85 8.99
CA LEU A 1121 6.68 -29.23 10.08
C LEU A 1121 5.50 -30.14 10.46
N SER A 1122 5.31 -30.41 11.74
CA SER A 1122 4.09 -31.07 12.23
C SER A 1122 3.53 -30.42 13.49
N ILE A 1123 2.20 -30.39 13.55
CA ILE A 1123 1.43 -30.04 14.74
C ILE A 1123 0.98 -31.36 15.37
N GLN A 1124 1.27 -31.53 16.65
CA GLN A 1124 0.91 -32.74 17.39
C GLN A 1124 0.04 -32.41 18.60
N LYS A 1125 -0.94 -33.28 18.87
CA LYS A 1125 -1.86 -33.18 20.01
C LYS A 1125 -1.68 -34.32 21.00
N SER A 1126 -1.88 -34.04 22.29
CA SER A 1126 -1.86 -35.02 23.38
C SER A 1126 -2.96 -34.76 24.39
N ASN A 1127 -3.47 -35.82 25.03
CA ASN A 1127 -4.44 -35.73 26.12
C ASN A 1127 -3.82 -35.94 27.52
N ASP A 1128 -2.56 -36.39 27.58
CA ASP A 1128 -1.90 -36.88 28.80
C ASP A 1128 -0.43 -36.42 28.95
N LEU A 1129 0.11 -35.69 27.98
CA LEU A 1129 1.53 -35.29 27.84
C LEU A 1129 2.51 -36.48 27.69
N GLN A 1130 2.01 -37.70 27.48
CA GLN A 1130 2.82 -38.92 27.29
C GLN A 1130 2.61 -39.56 25.92
N THR A 1131 1.44 -39.36 25.34
CA THR A 1131 1.00 -39.93 24.06
C THR A 1131 0.68 -38.77 23.11
N TRP A 1132 1.50 -38.61 22.07
CA TRP A 1132 1.37 -37.55 21.07
C TRP A 1132 0.91 -38.13 19.73
N VAL A 1133 0.05 -37.40 19.03
CA VAL A 1133 -0.54 -37.78 17.74
C VAL A 1133 -0.39 -36.60 16.77
N ASN A 1134 0.20 -36.84 15.60
CA ASN A 1134 0.25 -35.84 14.52
C ASN A 1134 -1.17 -35.55 14.02
N CYS A 1135 -1.53 -34.26 13.97
CA CYS A 1135 -2.83 -33.76 13.53
C CYS A 1135 -2.69 -32.60 12.52
N THR A 1136 -1.60 -32.57 11.76
CA THR A 1136 -1.28 -31.46 10.82
C THR A 1136 -2.29 -31.40 9.67
N ASP A 1137 -2.74 -32.55 9.15
CA ASP A 1137 -3.84 -32.62 8.16
C ASP A 1137 -5.24 -32.36 8.77
N GLU A 1138 -5.35 -32.23 10.10
CA GLU A 1138 -6.62 -31.99 10.82
C GLU A 1138 -6.80 -30.53 11.26
N VAL A 1139 -5.76 -29.70 11.19
CA VAL A 1139 -5.86 -28.26 11.47
C VAL A 1139 -6.31 -27.48 10.25
N GLN A 1140 -6.96 -26.35 10.50
CA GLN A 1140 -7.48 -25.43 9.49
C GLN A 1140 -6.60 -24.16 9.46
N ASN A 1141 -6.66 -23.41 8.36
CA ASN A 1141 -6.05 -22.08 8.23
C ASN A 1141 -4.56 -22.00 8.61
N LEU A 1142 -3.76 -23.02 8.24
CA LEU A 1142 -2.30 -23.01 8.44
C LEU A 1142 -1.64 -22.03 7.45
N GLN A 1143 -1.37 -20.79 7.89
CA GLN A 1143 -0.91 -19.70 7.01
C GLN A 1143 -0.06 -18.65 7.73
N LYS A 1144 0.72 -17.86 6.97
CA LYS A 1144 1.37 -16.62 7.46
C LYS A 1144 0.30 -15.59 7.83
N THR A 1145 0.44 -14.96 9.00
CA THR A 1145 -0.39 -13.84 9.46
C THR A 1145 0.40 -12.57 9.76
N GLY A 1146 1.72 -12.64 9.79
CA GLY A 1146 2.59 -11.46 9.99
C GLY A 1146 4.08 -11.84 9.96
N GLU A 1147 4.95 -10.87 10.26
CA GLU A 1147 6.39 -11.09 10.41
C GLU A 1147 7.02 -10.09 11.38
N ASN A 1148 8.18 -10.44 11.93
CA ASN A 1148 8.92 -9.64 12.90
C ASN A 1148 10.40 -10.05 12.87
N GLY A 1149 11.26 -9.18 12.32
CA GLY A 1149 12.67 -9.46 12.09
C GLY A 1149 12.87 -10.74 11.27
N SER A 1150 13.78 -11.62 11.69
CA SER A 1150 14.05 -12.90 11.04
C SER A 1150 12.94 -13.96 11.19
N SER A 1151 11.78 -13.63 11.76
CA SER A 1151 10.70 -14.58 12.08
C SER A 1151 9.36 -14.23 11.43
N VAL A 1152 8.66 -15.26 10.92
CA VAL A 1152 7.33 -15.17 10.30
C VAL A 1152 6.31 -15.76 11.28
N ILE A 1153 5.17 -15.08 11.47
CA ILE A 1153 4.10 -15.54 12.36
C ILE A 1153 3.19 -16.47 11.56
N ILE A 1154 3.07 -17.72 12.01
CA ILE A 1154 2.24 -18.76 11.40
C ILE A 1154 1.07 -19.04 12.34
N ARG A 1155 -0.17 -18.91 11.82
CA ARG A 1155 -1.39 -19.29 12.52
C ARG A 1155 -1.88 -20.67 12.08
N PHE A 1156 -2.58 -21.38 12.95
CA PHE A 1156 -3.47 -22.49 12.61
C PHE A 1156 -4.65 -22.57 13.59
N ASP A 1157 -5.75 -23.19 13.14
CA ASP A 1157 -6.95 -23.40 13.93
C ASP A 1157 -7.20 -24.91 14.13
N SER A 1158 -7.64 -25.34 15.32
CA SER A 1158 -7.96 -26.74 15.63
C SER A 1158 -9.41 -26.88 16.11
N VAL A 1159 -10.12 -27.91 15.63
CA VAL A 1159 -11.52 -28.18 15.99
C VAL A 1159 -11.61 -28.87 17.35
N ILE A 1160 -12.51 -28.38 18.21
CA ILE A 1160 -12.81 -28.93 19.53
C ILE A 1160 -14.18 -29.64 19.47
N ASP A 1161 -14.28 -30.85 20.06
CA ASP A 1161 -15.57 -31.52 20.27
C ASP A 1161 -16.17 -31.06 21.61
N PRO A 1162 -17.26 -30.25 21.62
CA PRO A 1162 -17.86 -29.75 22.85
C PRO A 1162 -18.50 -30.83 23.72
N LEU A 1163 -18.69 -32.05 23.21
CA LEU A 1163 -19.22 -33.19 23.96
C LEU A 1163 -18.12 -33.94 24.74
N VAL A 1164 -16.85 -33.74 24.40
CA VAL A 1164 -15.71 -34.50 24.95
C VAL A 1164 -14.88 -33.63 25.88
N LYS A 1165 -15.06 -33.82 27.19
CA LYS A 1165 -14.27 -33.14 28.24
C LYS A 1165 -12.87 -33.74 28.42
N THR A 1166 -12.03 -33.63 27.40
CA THR A 1166 -10.58 -33.91 27.47
C THR A 1166 -9.77 -32.63 27.61
N ARG A 1167 -8.66 -32.70 28.35
CA ARG A 1167 -7.58 -31.70 28.21
C ARG A 1167 -6.84 -32.04 26.93
N CYS A 1168 -6.63 -31.08 26.04
CA CYS A 1168 -5.81 -31.25 24.85
C CYS A 1168 -4.61 -30.30 24.95
N PHE A 1169 -3.42 -30.80 24.66
CA PHE A 1169 -2.17 -30.06 24.61
C PHE A 1169 -1.62 -30.13 23.18
N TYR A 1170 -1.07 -29.02 22.69
CA TYR A 1170 -0.46 -28.94 21.35
C TYR A 1170 1.04 -28.65 21.46
N GLN A 1171 1.81 -29.23 20.54
CA GLN A 1171 3.22 -28.89 20.32
C GLN A 1171 3.51 -28.78 18.82
N ILE A 1172 4.50 -27.96 18.48
CA ILE A 1172 5.10 -27.92 17.14
C ILE A 1172 6.32 -28.83 17.15
N LEU A 1173 6.45 -29.70 16.15
CA LEU A 1173 7.62 -30.55 15.97
C LEU A 1173 8.11 -30.46 14.51
N VAL A 1174 9.31 -29.91 14.34
CA VAL A 1174 10.08 -29.99 13.09
C VAL A 1174 10.97 -31.24 13.12
N HIS A 1175 11.03 -31.99 12.01
CA HIS A 1175 11.77 -33.26 11.91
C HIS A 1175 12.15 -33.59 10.45
N PRO A 1176 13.17 -34.42 10.16
CA PRO A 1176 13.60 -34.73 8.78
C PRO A 1176 12.58 -35.48 7.88
#